data_AF-A0A3C0SK66-F1
#
_entry.id   AF-A0A3C0SK66-F1
#
_cell.length_a   1.000
_cell.length_b   1.000
_cell.length_c   1.000
_cell.angle_alpha   90.00
_cell.angle_beta   90.00
_cell.angle_gamma   90.00
#
_symmetry.space_group_name_H-M   'P 1'
#
loop_
_entity.id
_entity.type
_entity.pdbx_description
1 polymer ?
#
loop_
_entity_poly.entity_id
_entity_poly.type
_entity_poly.pdbx_seq_one_letter_code
_entity_poly.pdbx_strand_id
1 'polypeptide(L)'
;MNSFTPSTAAPGSRWMRDTVSARTSQSPRDPPKRPSRWPLRTGAQPHTSSTVKRPFLSGGRRLPPSSVTRQEPRGSLKGPDSPSRVSHVTFRQHPCSSRPFHRHNSRISSELQQKPHERSFPPSSASVSYNPAGRGTWEGAGGLKHCTDWRQTTRQGARKSSRKKEGRPMLDTLFRNARVIDGSGNPWFTADVGVSDGRIAAVGYRLNAGAREEVDISGAVLCPGFVDAHTHSDLRLFAYPGEAEKLHQGITTALLGQDGLSVAPLDEANKAPMMRRVSGLLGTYLEEWAWNTMAEYLDALDRARPAVNNAMLAPHGAVRAMALGWDNRPAAPSELDRMKKILAEALQDGACGLSTGLIYPPGMYADRNELVELCRTTGEHGGFFVVHMRNESDHLIDSILEVGGICLEAGCPLHISHLKVAGKKNWGKSAEALQTIEDFRNRGLEVTFDQYPYEAGSTMLDAVIPPRFHTGGTQRLLESLADPDVREDIRRTQAGETDDQWENWVLSCGWDSVLINSVKTDKNRFAEGLRVTELAEATGKDPLDAVCDLLIDEDDAVTMTQFYGCEEDIREIMKSPCMMLCSDAIVGGKPHPRAYGSTARFLGKYARDEKVMTIEEAVMKMTSQTCRRIGLYDRGIIRPGMAADITVFDPDRIIDKGTYQDPCRHPEGIIHVMVNGVFAMKNGALTGERPGRALRRS
;
A
#
# COMPACT_ATOMS: atom_id res chain seq x y z
N MET A 1 37.40 -41.96 -11.02
CA MET A 1 37.47 -43.43 -11.12
C MET A 1 37.56 -43.98 -9.69
N ASN A 2 36.78 -45.03 -9.38
CA ASN A 2 36.88 -46.06 -8.32
C ASN A 2 37.39 -45.63 -6.90
N SER A 3 36.63 -45.65 -5.78
CA SER A 3 35.87 -46.71 -5.05
C SER A 3 36.76 -47.77 -4.36
N PHE A 4 36.57 -48.24 -3.11
CA PHE A 4 35.45 -48.24 -2.12
C PHE A 4 35.99 -47.82 -0.70
N THR A 5 35.31 -47.65 0.46
CA THR A 5 34.02 -48.04 1.12
C THR A 5 33.86 -49.53 1.52
N PRO A 6 33.01 -49.95 2.53
CA PRO A 6 32.08 -49.22 3.43
C PRO A 6 32.13 -49.69 4.94
N SER A 7 30.99 -49.57 5.67
CA SER A 7 30.62 -50.08 7.02
C SER A 7 30.94 -49.11 8.20
N THR A 8 30.04 -48.79 9.15
CA THR A 8 28.66 -49.22 9.53
C THR A 8 28.01 -48.08 10.37
N ALA A 9 26.73 -47.98 10.77
CA ALA A 9 25.53 -48.83 10.74
C ALA A 9 24.22 -47.98 10.81
N ALA A 10 23.05 -48.64 10.87
CA ALA A 10 21.74 -48.11 11.32
C ALA A 10 20.97 -49.27 12.07
N PRO A 11 19.78 -49.07 12.69
CA PRO A 11 18.53 -49.15 11.90
C PRO A 11 17.26 -48.44 12.45
N GLY A 12 16.22 -48.36 11.60
CA GLY A 12 14.81 -48.43 12.00
C GLY A 12 13.97 -47.14 11.83
N SER A 13 12.73 -47.18 11.33
CA SER A 13 12.04 -48.23 10.54
C SER A 13 10.82 -47.64 9.79
N ARG A 14 10.42 -48.28 8.68
CA ARG A 14 9.24 -47.93 7.86
C ARG A 14 7.98 -48.70 8.34
N TRP A 15 6.89 -48.62 7.55
CA TRP A 15 5.58 -49.28 7.72
C TRP A 15 4.64 -48.57 8.73
N MET A 16 3.31 -48.59 8.58
CA MET A 16 2.44 -49.37 7.68
C MET A 16 1.46 -48.50 6.86
N ARG A 17 1.02 -49.01 5.71
CA ARG A 17 -0.41 -48.98 5.31
C ARG A 17 -0.93 -50.41 5.47
N ASP A 18 -2.17 -50.60 5.91
CA ASP A 18 -3.20 -51.34 5.16
C ASP A 18 -4.40 -51.79 6.02
N THR A 19 -5.58 -51.79 5.37
CA THR A 19 -6.79 -52.59 5.64
C THR A 19 -7.44 -52.61 7.03
N VAL A 20 -8.71 -52.16 7.06
CA VAL A 20 -9.82 -52.96 7.62
C VAL A 20 -10.84 -53.19 6.51
N SER A 21 -11.42 -54.40 6.43
CA SER A 21 -12.17 -54.86 5.26
C SER A 21 -13.69 -54.72 5.36
N ALA A 22 -14.28 -54.41 4.21
CA ALA A 22 -15.68 -54.57 3.78
C ALA A 22 -16.64 -55.46 4.59
N ARG A 23 -17.92 -55.04 4.58
CA ARG A 23 -19.05 -55.95 4.32
C ARG A 23 -19.82 -55.49 3.08
N THR A 24 -20.48 -56.44 2.41
CA THR A 24 -20.95 -56.31 1.02
C THR A 24 -22.45 -56.52 0.88
N SER A 25 -23.11 -55.79 -0.02
CA SER A 25 -24.43 -56.16 -0.57
C SER A 25 -24.61 -55.68 -2.03
N GLN A 26 -24.13 -56.52 -2.95
CA GLN A 26 -24.62 -56.81 -4.31
C GLN A 26 -25.58 -55.80 -5.02
N SER A 27 -25.10 -55.17 -6.11
CA SER A 27 -25.41 -55.48 -7.54
C SER A 27 -26.89 -55.44 -8.06
N PRO A 28 -27.14 -55.40 -9.40
CA PRO A 28 -26.96 -54.23 -10.29
C PRO A 28 -28.20 -53.97 -11.21
N ARG A 29 -28.15 -52.93 -12.07
CA ARG A 29 -28.78 -52.93 -13.42
C ARG A 29 -28.39 -51.73 -14.31
N ASP A 30 -28.56 -51.92 -15.61
CA ASP A 30 -27.91 -51.16 -16.69
C ASP A 30 -28.66 -49.88 -17.15
N PRO A 31 -27.96 -48.88 -17.73
CA PRO A 31 -28.55 -47.95 -18.70
C PRO A 31 -28.68 -48.65 -20.07
N PRO A 32 -29.72 -48.36 -20.89
CA PRO A 32 -29.44 -47.64 -22.15
C PRO A 32 -30.63 -46.90 -22.82
N LYS A 33 -30.32 -46.25 -23.97
CA LYS A 33 -31.19 -45.84 -25.13
C LYS A 33 -31.87 -44.45 -25.14
N ARG A 34 -31.36 -43.57 -26.02
CA ARG A 34 -32.16 -43.03 -27.14
C ARG A 34 -32.19 -44.11 -28.25
N PRO A 35 -33.24 -44.27 -29.10
CA PRO A 35 -33.46 -43.35 -30.25
C PRO A 35 -34.92 -43.20 -30.75
N SER A 36 -35.18 -42.20 -31.61
CA SER A 36 -36.29 -42.26 -32.59
C SER A 36 -36.12 -41.29 -33.78
N ARG A 37 -36.83 -41.60 -34.87
CA ARG A 37 -37.01 -40.85 -36.14
C ARG A 37 -38.42 -41.19 -36.68
N TRP A 38 -39.01 -40.57 -37.70
CA TRP A 38 -38.55 -39.49 -38.61
C TRP A 38 -39.71 -38.44 -38.76
N PRO A 39 -40.24 -37.96 -39.92
CA PRO A 39 -39.88 -38.08 -41.35
C PRO A 39 -39.71 -36.75 -42.12
N LEU A 40 -39.36 -36.88 -43.41
CA LEU A 40 -39.19 -35.82 -44.40
C LEU A 40 -40.49 -35.46 -45.15
N ARG A 41 -40.52 -34.24 -45.71
CA ARG A 41 -41.15 -33.88 -47.00
C ARG A 41 -40.24 -32.86 -47.70
N THR A 42 -39.64 -33.15 -48.87
CA THR A 42 -40.17 -33.00 -50.24
C THR A 42 -40.65 -31.57 -50.58
N GLY A 43 -40.12 -30.86 -51.58
CA GLY A 43 -39.02 -31.18 -52.52
C GLY A 43 -38.95 -30.21 -53.72
N ALA A 44 -38.25 -30.63 -54.78
CA ALA A 44 -38.12 -30.01 -56.13
C ALA A 44 -37.18 -28.79 -56.33
N GLN A 45 -36.42 -28.84 -57.43
CA GLN A 45 -35.70 -27.76 -58.14
C GLN A 45 -36.37 -27.57 -59.53
N PRO A 46 -35.73 -27.07 -60.62
CA PRO A 46 -34.67 -26.07 -60.83
C PRO A 46 -35.10 -24.99 -61.89
N HIS A 47 -34.11 -24.25 -62.44
CA HIS A 47 -33.99 -23.63 -63.80
C HIS A 47 -33.51 -22.16 -63.75
N THR A 48 -32.33 -21.68 -64.20
CA THR A 48 -31.37 -21.88 -65.33
C THR A 48 -31.28 -20.66 -66.27
N SER A 49 -30.21 -19.86 -66.07
CA SER A 49 -29.27 -19.36 -67.11
C SER A 49 -29.54 -18.09 -67.96
N SER A 50 -28.43 -17.60 -68.56
CA SER A 50 -28.28 -16.58 -69.65
C SER A 50 -28.25 -15.09 -69.24
N THR A 51 -27.46 -14.16 -69.83
CA THR A 51 -26.31 -14.30 -70.77
C THR A 51 -25.33 -13.09 -70.77
N VAL A 52 -24.02 -13.37 -70.73
CA VAL A 52 -22.87 -12.80 -71.50
C VAL A 52 -22.88 -11.33 -72.00
N LYS A 53 -21.80 -10.56 -71.68
CA LYS A 53 -20.89 -9.90 -72.67
C LYS A 53 -19.54 -9.36 -72.09
N ARG A 54 -18.47 -9.43 -72.91
CA ARG A 54 -17.12 -8.81 -72.82
C ARG A 54 -16.75 -8.31 -74.23
N PRO A 55 -15.92 -7.26 -74.42
CA PRO A 55 -14.44 -7.40 -74.65
C PRO A 55 -13.63 -6.14 -74.18
N PHE A 56 -12.33 -5.86 -74.49
CA PHE A 56 -11.05 -6.61 -74.50
C PHE A 56 -9.84 -5.63 -74.44
N LEU A 57 -8.83 -5.93 -73.61
CA LEU A 57 -7.39 -5.55 -73.74
C LEU A 57 -7.02 -4.04 -73.79
N SER A 58 -5.76 -3.57 -73.66
CA SER A 58 -4.42 -4.21 -73.59
C SER A 58 -3.38 -3.40 -72.77
N GLY A 59 -2.42 -4.09 -72.11
CA GLY A 59 -1.09 -3.55 -71.70
C GLY A 59 -1.01 -2.61 -70.48
N GLY A 60 0.08 -2.55 -69.70
CA GLY A 60 1.29 -3.41 -69.69
C GLY A 60 2.45 -2.86 -68.81
N ARG A 61 3.43 -3.73 -68.50
CA ARG A 61 4.71 -3.51 -67.73
C ARG A 61 4.67 -3.72 -66.20
N ARG A 62 5.85 -4.08 -65.66
CA ARG A 62 6.20 -4.32 -64.24
C ARG A 62 7.22 -3.26 -63.78
N LEU A 63 7.34 -3.00 -62.47
CA LEU A 63 8.62 -2.78 -61.76
C LEU A 63 8.39 -2.60 -60.22
N PRO A 64 9.22 -3.19 -59.35
CA PRO A 64 9.41 -2.84 -57.93
C PRO A 64 10.86 -2.36 -57.66
N PRO A 65 11.32 -2.25 -56.40
CA PRO A 65 10.79 -1.54 -55.22
C PRO A 65 11.71 -0.35 -54.83
N SER A 66 11.49 0.30 -53.68
CA SER A 66 12.40 1.34 -53.14
C SER A 66 12.81 1.11 -51.69
N SER A 67 14.03 0.61 -51.49
CA SER A 67 14.76 0.64 -50.21
C SER A 67 15.70 1.84 -50.18
N VAL A 68 15.78 2.57 -49.06
CA VAL A 68 16.78 3.63 -48.85
C VAL A 68 17.61 3.32 -47.62
N THR A 69 18.92 3.48 -47.73
CA THR A 69 19.93 3.09 -46.74
C THR A 69 20.18 4.18 -45.69
N ARG A 70 20.54 3.74 -44.47
CA ARG A 70 21.10 4.59 -43.42
C ARG A 70 22.54 4.99 -43.81
N GLN A 71 22.93 6.24 -43.55
CA GLN A 71 24.34 6.67 -43.55
C GLN A 71 24.66 7.39 -42.23
N GLU A 72 25.84 7.11 -41.65
CA GLU A 72 26.47 7.98 -40.65
C GLU A 72 27.03 9.25 -41.33
N PRO A 73 27.40 10.27 -40.54
CA PRO A 73 28.84 10.56 -40.54
C PRO A 73 29.46 10.69 -39.12
N ARG A 74 30.76 10.42 -39.05
CA ARG A 74 31.62 10.65 -37.87
C ARG A 74 32.48 11.91 -38.05
N GLY A 75 32.90 12.52 -36.94
CA GLY A 75 33.89 13.62 -36.89
C GLY A 75 33.44 14.68 -35.89
N SER A 76 33.85 14.74 -34.61
CA SER A 76 35.18 14.61 -33.98
C SER A 76 36.11 15.82 -34.21
N LEU A 77 36.33 16.62 -33.15
CA LEU A 77 37.64 16.89 -32.51
C LEU A 77 37.60 18.09 -31.52
N LYS A 78 38.13 17.85 -30.30
CA LYS A 78 38.87 18.78 -29.41
C LYS A 78 38.25 20.13 -28.94
N GLY A 79 38.23 20.34 -27.62
CA GLY A 79 38.38 21.66 -26.97
C GLY A 79 39.87 21.99 -26.71
N PRO A 80 40.25 22.80 -25.69
CA PRO A 80 39.45 23.38 -24.59
C PRO A 80 39.54 24.94 -24.49
N ASP A 81 38.86 25.56 -23.52
CA ASP A 81 39.45 26.49 -22.52
C ASP A 81 38.42 27.29 -21.69
N SER A 82 38.88 27.88 -20.59
CA SER A 82 38.20 28.80 -19.64
C SER A 82 39.22 29.89 -19.23
N PRO A 83 38.91 30.97 -18.45
CA PRO A 83 37.69 31.28 -17.69
C PRO A 83 37.25 32.79 -17.69
N SER A 84 36.38 33.18 -16.72
CA SER A 84 36.01 34.55 -16.29
C SER A 84 34.96 35.28 -17.16
N ARG A 85 34.08 36.16 -16.64
CA ARG A 85 34.18 37.07 -15.46
C ARG A 85 32.93 37.16 -14.57
N VAL A 86 33.09 37.86 -13.44
CA VAL A 86 32.07 38.24 -12.44
C VAL A 86 31.32 39.51 -12.84
N SER A 87 30.04 39.61 -12.46
CA SER A 87 29.32 40.88 -12.30
C SER A 87 28.39 40.86 -11.08
N HIS A 88 28.68 41.69 -10.07
CA HIS A 88 27.77 41.93 -8.94
C HIS A 88 26.60 42.83 -9.35
N VAL A 89 25.41 42.60 -8.79
CA VAL A 89 24.34 43.61 -8.70
C VAL A 89 23.89 43.70 -7.24
N THR A 90 23.95 44.90 -6.67
CA THR A 90 23.53 45.19 -5.29
C THR A 90 22.08 45.63 -5.23
N PHE A 91 21.28 45.07 -4.32
CA PHE A 91 19.99 45.65 -3.96
C PHE A 91 20.10 46.58 -2.75
N ARG A 92 19.44 47.75 -2.83
CA ARG A 92 19.21 48.67 -1.71
C ARG A 92 17.78 48.51 -1.17
N GLN A 93 17.56 48.94 0.06
CA GLN A 93 16.28 48.83 0.77
C GLN A 93 15.43 50.12 0.69
N HIS A 94 14.13 49.96 1.03
CA HIS A 94 13.18 50.97 1.53
C HIS A 94 12.59 52.01 0.53
N PRO A 95 11.39 52.59 0.82
CA PRO A 95 10.19 51.99 1.43
C PRO A 95 8.83 52.50 0.84
N CYS A 96 7.69 52.04 1.40
CA CYS A 96 6.53 52.86 1.87
C CYS A 96 5.09 52.47 1.40
N SER A 97 4.14 52.70 2.33
CA SER A 97 2.70 53.05 2.19
C SER A 97 1.69 52.20 1.39
N SER A 98 0.95 51.39 2.16
CA SER A 98 -0.50 51.06 2.08
C SER A 98 -1.47 51.97 1.29
N ARG A 99 -2.47 51.37 0.60
CA ARG A 99 -3.92 51.32 0.96
C ARG A 99 -4.77 50.51 -0.07
N PRO A 100 -6.04 50.14 0.23
CA PRO A 100 -6.73 49.02 -0.44
C PRO A 100 -7.69 49.39 -1.59
N PHE A 101 -8.22 48.38 -2.29
CA PHE A 101 -9.26 48.49 -3.32
C PHE A 101 -10.57 47.77 -2.93
N HIS A 102 -11.69 48.24 -3.49
CA HIS A 102 -13.05 47.76 -3.17
C HIS A 102 -13.46 46.49 -3.94
N ARG A 103 -14.35 45.68 -3.35
CA ARG A 103 -15.22 44.76 -4.10
C ARG A 103 -16.49 45.51 -4.57
N HIS A 104 -16.90 45.30 -5.82
CA HIS A 104 -18.23 45.70 -6.30
C HIS A 104 -19.32 44.69 -5.86
N ASN A 105 -20.57 45.14 -5.84
CA ASN A 105 -21.74 44.32 -5.53
C ASN A 105 -23.00 44.88 -6.23
N SER A 106 -23.87 44.00 -6.74
CA SER A 106 -25.13 44.29 -7.45
C SER A 106 -26.12 43.16 -7.13
N ARG A 107 -27.31 43.41 -6.55
CA ARG A 107 -28.55 43.97 -7.19
C ARG A 107 -29.01 43.12 -8.40
N ILE A 108 -30.27 42.74 -8.58
CA ILE A 108 -31.56 42.94 -7.86
C ILE A 108 -32.59 41.92 -8.44
N SER A 109 -33.68 41.44 -7.81
CA SER A 109 -34.04 41.15 -6.39
C SER A 109 -35.41 40.42 -6.33
N SER A 110 -35.79 39.92 -5.13
CA SER A 110 -37.17 39.78 -4.59
C SER A 110 -38.27 39.01 -5.33
N GLU A 111 -38.99 38.12 -4.61
CA GLU A 111 -40.47 38.23 -4.52
C GLU A 111 -41.13 37.55 -3.29
N LEU A 112 -42.38 38.00 -3.02
CA LEU A 112 -43.44 37.42 -2.16
C LEU A 112 -43.30 37.39 -0.62
N GLN A 113 -44.45 37.18 0.05
CA GLN A 113 -44.80 37.75 1.36
C GLN A 113 -45.80 36.91 2.19
N GLN A 114 -45.73 37.04 3.54
CA GLN A 114 -46.80 36.80 4.55
C GLN A 114 -47.34 35.33 4.66
N LYS A 115 -47.85 34.81 5.79
CA LYS A 115 -47.95 35.25 7.22
C LYS A 115 -48.05 33.98 8.12
N PRO A 116 -47.86 34.08 9.46
CA PRO A 116 -47.74 32.90 10.35
C PRO A 116 -49.03 32.52 11.10
N HIS A 117 -49.03 31.33 11.72
CA HIS A 117 -49.93 30.94 12.83
C HIS A 117 -49.13 30.45 14.05
N GLU A 118 -49.80 30.31 15.20
CA GLU A 118 -49.20 30.54 16.52
C GLU A 118 -48.90 29.31 17.41
N ARG A 119 -48.00 29.51 18.39
CA ARG A 119 -47.94 28.88 19.74
C ARG A 119 -47.49 27.39 19.81
N SER A 120 -46.82 26.90 20.87
CA SER A 120 -46.40 27.55 22.14
C SER A 120 -45.33 26.78 22.95
N PHE A 121 -44.34 27.53 23.48
CA PHE A 121 -43.59 27.36 24.76
C PHE A 121 -42.79 26.07 25.09
N PRO A 122 -41.80 26.10 26.02
CA PRO A 122 -40.97 27.22 26.52
C PRO A 122 -39.44 26.95 26.54
N PRO A 123 -38.57 27.98 26.65
CA PRO A 123 -37.16 27.82 27.01
C PRO A 123 -36.86 28.20 28.48
N SER A 124 -35.79 27.65 29.05
CA SER A 124 -35.11 28.16 30.27
C SER A 124 -33.66 28.51 29.95
N SER A 125 -33.04 29.39 30.75
CA SER A 125 -31.79 30.07 30.40
C SER A 125 -30.76 30.09 31.52
N ALA A 126 -29.47 30.05 31.17
CA ALA A 126 -28.36 30.27 32.08
C ALA A 126 -27.06 30.70 31.33
N SER A 127 -26.88 32.00 31.13
CA SER A 127 -25.57 32.59 30.84
C SER A 127 -25.58 34.07 31.25
N VAL A 128 -24.69 34.47 32.16
CA VAL A 128 -24.57 35.86 32.64
C VAL A 128 -23.10 36.29 32.59
N SER A 129 -22.88 37.54 32.18
CA SER A 129 -21.58 38.13 31.84
C SER A 129 -20.90 38.85 33.02
N TYR A 130 -19.65 39.24 32.79
CA TYR A 130 -18.72 39.77 33.80
C TYR A 130 -18.59 41.30 33.70
N ASN A 131 -18.61 42.02 34.84
CA ASN A 131 -17.99 43.34 35.01
C ASN A 131 -17.89 43.72 36.52
N PRO A 132 -17.06 44.71 36.93
CA PRO A 132 -16.37 44.64 38.22
C PRO A 132 -16.54 45.87 39.14
N ALA A 133 -15.75 45.86 40.23
CA ALA A 133 -15.47 46.92 41.20
C ALA A 133 -16.52 47.18 42.32
N GLY A 134 -16.09 46.96 43.58
CA GLY A 134 -16.84 47.27 44.80
C GLY A 134 -15.98 47.05 46.04
N ARG A 135 -15.84 48.06 46.90
CA ARG A 135 -14.93 48.05 48.07
C ARG A 135 -15.59 47.31 49.26
N GLY A 136 -14.82 46.58 50.06
CA GLY A 136 -15.33 45.93 51.28
C GLY A 136 -14.24 45.34 52.18
N THR A 137 -13.88 46.07 53.24
CA THR A 137 -12.83 45.75 54.23
C THR A 137 -13.06 44.46 55.01
N TRP A 138 -11.98 43.70 55.27
CA TRP A 138 -11.77 42.95 56.52
C TRP A 138 -10.30 43.06 56.93
N GLU A 139 -10.05 43.30 58.23
CA GLU A 139 -8.73 43.40 58.84
C GLU A 139 -8.32 42.07 59.50
N GLY A 140 -7.01 41.79 59.62
CA GLY A 140 -6.53 40.59 60.35
C GLY A 140 -5.05 40.28 60.14
N ALA A 141 -4.18 40.90 60.94
CA ALA A 141 -2.71 40.81 60.93
C ALA A 141 -2.08 39.41 60.72
N GLY A 142 -0.85 39.33 60.15
CA GLY A 142 -0.16 38.03 59.96
C GLY A 142 1.37 38.02 59.75
N GLY A 143 1.98 39.02 59.11
CA GLY A 143 3.45 39.20 59.04
C GLY A 143 4.27 38.26 58.13
N LEU A 144 4.79 38.80 57.02
CA LEU A 144 5.90 38.18 56.29
C LEU A 144 7.24 38.38 57.02
N LYS A 145 8.15 37.41 56.93
CA LYS A 145 9.62 37.64 57.00
C LYS A 145 10.35 36.83 55.93
N HIS A 146 11.54 37.31 55.56
CA HIS A 146 12.25 36.92 54.34
C HIS A 146 13.05 35.61 54.44
N CYS A 147 13.35 35.07 53.25
CA CYS A 147 14.34 34.04 53.02
C CYS A 147 15.77 34.63 53.01
N THR A 148 16.57 34.27 54.01
CA THR A 148 18.05 34.32 53.97
C THR A 148 18.61 33.32 54.97
N ASP A 149 19.16 32.19 54.51
CA ASP A 149 20.60 31.93 54.64
C ASP A 149 21.03 30.66 53.88
N TRP A 150 22.26 30.63 53.34
CA TRP A 150 22.84 29.45 52.68
C TRP A 150 24.38 29.50 52.74
N ARG A 151 25.00 29.08 53.86
CA ARG A 151 26.38 28.58 53.86
C ARG A 151 26.82 27.85 55.16
N GLN A 152 27.70 26.87 54.94
CA GLN A 152 28.64 26.24 55.88
C GLN A 152 28.11 25.41 57.07
N THR A 153 28.10 24.08 56.87
CA THR A 153 28.67 23.02 57.74
C THR A 153 28.48 21.68 57.00
N THR A 154 29.34 20.66 57.04
CA THR A 154 30.73 20.49 57.50
C THR A 154 31.45 19.50 56.56
N ARG A 155 32.80 19.53 56.48
CA ARG A 155 33.60 18.45 55.85
C ARG A 155 33.98 17.40 56.90
N GLN A 156 33.68 16.12 56.65
CA GLN A 156 34.46 14.96 57.13
C GLN A 156 33.96 13.65 56.48
N GLY A 157 34.74 12.57 56.54
CA GLY A 157 34.24 11.21 56.25
C GLY A 157 34.52 10.60 54.86
N ALA A 158 35.71 10.80 54.26
CA ALA A 158 36.10 10.17 52.99
C ALA A 158 36.37 8.65 53.10
N ARG A 159 35.32 7.83 53.28
CA ARG A 159 35.42 6.36 53.16
C ARG A 159 35.57 5.96 51.69
N LYS A 160 36.69 5.33 51.34
CA LYS A 160 36.87 4.67 50.04
C LYS A 160 35.91 3.49 49.93
N SER A 161 34.75 3.70 49.32
CA SER A 161 33.88 2.62 48.88
C SER A 161 34.64 1.80 47.82
N SER A 162 34.96 0.55 48.14
CA SER A 162 35.39 -0.43 47.16
C SER A 162 34.20 -0.73 46.26
N ARG A 163 34.12 -0.04 45.11
CA ARG A 163 33.21 -0.41 44.03
C ARG A 163 33.41 -1.91 43.75
N LYS A 164 32.41 -2.73 44.11
CA LYS A 164 32.28 -4.06 43.53
C LYS A 164 32.32 -3.87 42.01
N LYS A 165 33.07 -4.71 41.31
CA LYS A 165 32.80 -4.95 39.89
C LYS A 165 31.47 -5.70 39.84
N GLU A 166 30.37 -4.97 39.91
CA GLU A 166 29.11 -5.45 39.34
C GLU A 166 29.45 -5.87 37.90
N GLY A 167 29.07 -7.10 37.53
CA GLY A 167 29.31 -7.58 36.18
C GLY A 167 28.66 -6.61 35.22
N ARG A 168 29.41 -6.13 34.21
CA ARG A 168 28.82 -5.31 33.15
C ARG A 168 27.64 -6.11 32.59
N PRO A 169 26.44 -5.54 32.45
CA PRO A 169 25.34 -6.24 31.78
C PRO A 169 25.85 -6.63 30.39
N MET A 170 25.89 -7.94 30.13
CA MET A 170 26.44 -8.51 28.92
C MET A 170 25.38 -8.42 27.84
N LEU A 171 25.56 -7.48 26.92
CA LEU A 171 24.67 -7.27 25.78
C LEU A 171 24.76 -8.48 24.83
N ASP A 172 23.69 -8.75 24.08
CA ASP A 172 23.73 -9.76 23.02
C ASP A 172 24.45 -9.20 21.78
N THR A 173 24.23 -7.93 21.43
CA THR A 173 24.93 -7.23 20.35
C THR A 173 25.25 -5.79 20.75
N LEU A 174 26.41 -5.27 20.33
CA LEU A 174 26.80 -3.88 20.50
C LEU A 174 27.37 -3.31 19.20
N PHE A 175 26.58 -2.46 18.55
CA PHE A 175 27.01 -1.68 17.39
C PHE A 175 27.93 -0.55 17.86
N ARG A 176 29.10 -0.42 17.23
CA ARG A 176 30.11 0.61 17.52
C ARG A 176 30.15 1.70 16.45
N ASN A 177 30.49 2.91 16.87
CA ASN A 177 30.83 4.04 15.99
C ASN A 177 29.72 4.47 15.00
N ALA A 178 28.45 4.21 15.31
CA ALA A 178 27.35 4.42 14.38
C ALA A 178 27.05 5.91 14.14
N ARG A 179 26.71 6.29 12.90
CA ARG A 179 25.91 7.49 12.63
C ARG A 179 24.45 7.15 12.91
N VAL A 180 23.95 7.48 14.09
CA VAL A 180 22.56 7.21 14.47
C VAL A 180 21.65 8.27 13.87
N ILE A 181 20.67 7.84 13.08
CA ILE A 181 19.44 8.58 12.79
C ILE A 181 18.35 7.91 13.63
N ASP A 182 17.91 8.55 14.71
CA ASP A 182 17.11 7.85 15.73
C ASP A 182 15.65 7.59 15.34
N GLY A 183 15.21 8.06 14.17
CA GLY A 183 13.84 7.96 13.67
C GLY A 183 12.93 9.12 14.06
N SER A 184 13.38 10.09 14.87
CA SER A 184 12.54 11.20 15.35
C SER A 184 12.62 12.48 14.48
N GLY A 185 13.25 12.42 13.30
CA GLY A 185 13.47 13.58 12.43
C GLY A 185 14.53 14.58 12.93
N ASN A 186 15.23 14.27 14.04
CA ASN A 186 16.36 15.08 14.50
C ASN A 186 17.62 14.83 13.65
N PRO A 187 18.54 15.82 13.55
CA PRO A 187 19.86 15.61 12.97
C PRO A 187 20.61 14.44 13.60
N TRP A 188 21.35 13.70 12.77
CA TRP A 188 22.12 12.54 13.19
C TRP A 188 23.17 12.83 14.27
N PHE A 189 23.54 11.81 15.05
CA PHE A 189 24.61 11.89 16.06
C PHE A 189 25.45 10.61 16.11
N THR A 190 26.65 10.69 16.70
CA THR A 190 27.53 9.52 16.85
C THR A 190 27.29 8.82 18.19
N ALA A 191 26.98 7.52 18.15
CA ALA A 191 26.82 6.70 19.35
C ALA A 191 27.17 5.21 19.10
N ASP A 192 27.37 4.48 20.18
CA ASP A 192 27.24 3.03 20.19
C ASP A 192 25.78 2.66 20.56
N VAL A 193 25.28 1.54 20.04
CA VAL A 193 23.92 1.03 20.32
C VAL A 193 24.00 -0.41 20.80
N GLY A 194 23.55 -0.64 22.04
CA GLY A 194 23.55 -1.96 22.69
C GLY A 194 22.17 -2.60 22.69
N VAL A 195 22.11 -3.89 22.37
CA VAL A 195 20.91 -4.73 22.30
C VAL A 195 21.02 -5.87 23.33
N SER A 196 19.92 -6.15 24.03
CA SER A 196 19.77 -7.27 24.97
C SER A 196 18.32 -7.76 24.91
N ASP A 197 18.09 -9.07 24.92
CA ASP A 197 16.76 -9.68 25.11
C ASP A 197 15.68 -9.15 24.12
N GLY A 198 16.10 -8.96 22.86
CA GLY A 198 15.24 -8.45 21.78
C GLY A 198 14.97 -6.95 21.79
N ARG A 199 15.59 -6.19 22.70
CA ARG A 199 15.38 -4.74 22.90
C ARG A 199 16.67 -3.93 22.83
N ILE A 200 16.54 -2.67 22.45
CA ILE A 200 17.59 -1.67 22.61
C ILE A 200 17.77 -1.45 24.11
N ALA A 201 18.92 -1.83 24.65
CA ALA A 201 19.23 -1.75 26.07
C ALA A 201 19.99 -0.45 26.43
N ALA A 202 20.82 0.06 25.50
CA ALA A 202 21.59 1.27 25.70
C ALA A 202 21.87 2.01 24.38
N VAL A 203 21.92 3.34 24.44
CA VAL A 203 22.40 4.22 23.36
C VAL A 203 23.31 5.25 24.00
N GLY A 204 24.51 5.48 23.47
CA GLY A 204 25.40 6.51 24.01
C GLY A 204 26.79 6.54 23.40
N TYR A 205 27.50 7.65 23.58
CA TYR A 205 28.86 7.80 23.05
C TYR A 205 29.86 6.92 23.81
N ARG A 206 30.51 5.98 23.10
CA ARG A 206 31.54 5.05 23.63
C ARG A 206 31.06 4.25 24.85
N LEU A 207 30.07 3.38 24.63
CA LEU A 207 29.46 2.58 25.70
C LEU A 207 30.48 1.63 26.34
N ASN A 208 30.71 1.79 27.64
CA ASN A 208 31.65 0.99 28.43
C ASN A 208 31.04 -0.36 28.89
N ALA A 209 30.24 -0.97 28.02
CA ALA A 209 29.62 -2.28 28.19
C ALA A 209 30.57 -3.40 27.74
N GLY A 210 30.07 -4.63 27.68
CA GLY A 210 30.62 -5.73 26.89
C GLY A 210 29.47 -6.50 26.28
N ALA A 211 29.70 -7.16 25.14
CA ALA A 211 28.68 -7.90 24.41
C ALA A 211 29.14 -9.31 24.04
N ARG A 212 28.21 -10.19 23.66
CA ARG A 212 28.51 -11.47 22.99
C ARG A 212 29.08 -11.22 21.59
N GLU A 213 28.53 -10.24 20.89
CA GLU A 213 29.01 -9.76 19.60
C GLU A 213 29.15 -8.23 19.60
N GLU A 214 30.29 -7.72 19.15
CA GLU A 214 30.47 -6.30 18.82
C GLU A 214 30.58 -6.15 17.29
N VAL A 215 29.91 -5.16 16.73
CA VAL A 215 29.88 -4.89 15.27
C VAL A 215 30.30 -3.45 15.03
N ASP A 216 31.46 -3.23 14.42
CA ASP A 216 31.88 -1.89 14.00
C ASP A 216 31.19 -1.52 12.68
N ILE A 217 30.42 -0.43 12.70
CA ILE A 217 29.68 0.09 11.55
C ILE A 217 30.10 1.53 11.24
N SER A 218 31.36 1.86 11.53
CA SER A 218 32.01 3.12 11.16
C SER A 218 31.72 3.52 9.70
N GLY A 219 31.10 4.70 9.53
CA GLY A 219 30.72 5.25 8.21
C GLY A 219 29.29 4.93 7.76
N ALA A 220 28.66 3.88 8.30
CA ALA A 220 27.27 3.54 8.01
C ALA A 220 26.29 4.30 8.92
N VAL A 221 25.06 4.46 8.43
CA VAL A 221 23.91 4.92 9.22
C VAL A 221 23.30 3.74 9.96
N LEU A 222 23.00 3.91 11.25
CA LEU A 222 22.10 3.04 12.02
C LEU A 222 20.79 3.79 12.26
N CYS A 223 19.68 3.17 11.92
CA CYS A 223 18.33 3.71 12.12
C CYS A 223 17.38 2.62 12.63
N PRO A 224 16.15 2.96 13.06
CA PRO A 224 15.14 1.94 13.30
C PRO A 224 14.88 1.17 11.99
N GLY A 225 14.46 -0.09 12.13
CA GLY A 225 14.03 -0.90 11.00
C GLY A 225 12.83 -0.27 10.28
N PHE A 226 12.81 -0.33 8.95
CA PHE A 226 11.79 0.37 8.16
C PHE A 226 10.43 -0.33 8.24
N VAL A 227 9.37 0.47 8.17
CA VAL A 227 7.98 0.06 8.26
C VAL A 227 7.32 0.32 6.92
N ASP A 228 6.89 -0.75 6.26
CA ASP A 228 6.23 -0.74 4.96
C ASP A 228 4.72 -0.48 5.16
N ALA A 229 4.29 0.75 4.90
CA ALA A 229 2.94 1.22 5.25
C ALA A 229 1.80 0.58 4.42
N HIS A 230 2.10 0.04 3.23
CA HIS A 230 1.11 -0.55 2.32
C HIS A 230 1.78 -1.67 1.52
N THR A 231 1.27 -2.90 1.58
CA THR A 231 1.81 -4.04 0.84
C THR A 231 0.81 -5.19 0.77
N HIS A 232 0.84 -5.94 -0.34
CA HIS A 232 -0.07 -7.07 -0.65
C HIS A 232 0.70 -8.40 -0.56
N SER A 233 1.03 -8.81 0.66
CA SER A 233 1.87 -10.00 0.94
C SER A 233 1.15 -11.12 1.69
N ASP A 234 -0.13 -10.92 1.97
CA ASP A 234 -0.97 -11.59 2.97
C ASP A 234 -0.97 -13.13 2.84
N LEU A 235 -1.00 -13.67 1.62
CA LEU A 235 -0.88 -15.11 1.34
C LEU A 235 0.57 -15.56 1.08
N ARG A 236 1.40 -14.66 0.55
CA ARG A 236 2.78 -14.97 0.14
C ARG A 236 3.66 -15.36 1.34
N LEU A 237 3.38 -14.80 2.52
CA LEU A 237 4.09 -15.09 3.77
C LEU A 237 4.09 -16.59 4.13
N PHE A 238 3.08 -17.35 3.72
CA PHE A 238 3.00 -18.79 4.00
C PHE A 238 3.89 -19.64 3.07
N ALA A 239 4.07 -19.21 1.82
CA ALA A 239 4.91 -19.88 0.83
C ALA A 239 6.37 -19.40 0.87
N TYR A 240 6.60 -18.11 1.16
CA TYR A 240 7.91 -17.46 1.15
C TYR A 240 8.19 -16.65 2.43
N PRO A 241 8.12 -17.26 3.64
CA PRO A 241 8.31 -16.57 4.92
C PRO A 241 9.72 -16.00 5.15
N GLY A 242 10.64 -16.10 4.19
CA GLY A 242 11.97 -15.49 4.24
C GLY A 242 12.02 -14.03 3.77
N GLU A 243 11.01 -13.56 3.03
CA GLU A 243 10.79 -12.14 2.66
C GLU A 243 12.05 -11.37 2.19
N ALA A 244 12.84 -12.00 1.33
CA ALA A 244 14.11 -11.46 0.82
C ALA A 244 13.94 -10.07 0.20
N GLU A 245 12.83 -9.84 -0.51
CA GLU A 245 12.43 -8.56 -1.10
C GLU A 245 12.25 -7.44 -0.06
N LYS A 246 11.79 -7.74 1.16
CA LYS A 246 11.63 -6.77 2.26
C LYS A 246 12.92 -6.61 3.06
N LEU A 247 13.61 -7.71 3.37
CA LEU A 247 14.89 -7.66 4.10
C LEU A 247 15.99 -6.94 3.31
N HIS A 248 16.13 -7.18 2.00
CA HIS A 248 17.09 -6.42 1.20
C HIS A 248 16.74 -4.93 1.08
N GLN A 249 15.49 -4.54 1.35
CA GLN A 249 15.06 -3.14 1.44
C GLN A 249 15.27 -2.52 2.83
N GLY A 250 15.68 -3.27 3.86
CA GLY A 250 15.79 -2.74 5.22
C GLY A 250 14.48 -2.68 6.00
N ILE A 251 13.44 -3.36 5.52
CA ILE A 251 12.13 -3.42 6.18
C ILE A 251 12.16 -4.44 7.32
N THR A 252 11.60 -4.08 8.47
CA THR A 252 11.42 -4.93 9.66
C THR A 252 9.97 -5.05 10.12
N THR A 253 9.06 -4.25 9.58
CA THR A 253 7.61 -4.35 9.81
C THR A 253 6.83 -4.05 8.53
N ALA A 254 5.74 -4.78 8.27
CA ALA A 254 4.82 -4.55 7.16
C ALA A 254 3.37 -4.39 7.65
N LEU A 255 2.57 -3.59 6.93
CA LEU A 255 1.12 -3.45 7.14
C LEU A 255 0.32 -4.11 6.01
N LEU A 256 -0.33 -5.22 6.37
CA LEU A 256 -1.16 -6.06 5.51
C LEU A 256 -2.65 -5.67 5.58
N GLY A 257 -3.48 -6.32 4.76
CA GLY A 257 -4.94 -6.14 4.78
C GLY A 257 -5.42 -4.91 4.02
N GLN A 258 -4.67 -4.44 3.03
CA GLN A 258 -4.91 -3.19 2.30
C GLN A 258 -6.12 -3.26 1.33
N ASP A 259 -6.51 -2.10 0.80
CA ASP A 259 -7.54 -1.90 -0.26
C ASP A 259 -8.90 -2.58 -0.01
N GLY A 260 -9.22 -2.92 1.25
CA GLY A 260 -10.42 -3.68 1.58
C GLY A 260 -10.45 -5.11 1.02
N LEU A 261 -9.35 -5.62 0.44
CA LEU A 261 -9.28 -6.89 -0.28
C LEU A 261 -8.20 -7.80 0.32
N SER A 262 -8.58 -8.54 1.37
CA SER A 262 -7.70 -9.54 1.99
C SER A 262 -8.49 -10.67 2.68
N VAL A 263 -7.79 -11.48 3.47
CA VAL A 263 -8.05 -12.91 3.68
C VAL A 263 -8.67 -13.28 5.02
N ALA A 264 -8.75 -12.32 5.96
CA ALA A 264 -9.29 -12.51 7.29
C ALA A 264 -9.86 -11.19 7.85
N PRO A 265 -10.95 -11.21 8.66
CA PRO A 265 -11.82 -12.36 8.91
C PRO A 265 -12.58 -12.77 7.63
N LEU A 266 -12.90 -14.06 7.47
CA LEU A 266 -13.69 -14.56 6.35
C LEU A 266 -14.29 -15.95 6.65
N ASP A 267 -15.62 -16.08 6.58
CA ASP A 267 -16.30 -17.35 6.78
C ASP A 267 -16.15 -18.33 5.59
N GLU A 268 -16.31 -19.63 5.86
CA GLU A 268 -16.18 -20.71 4.87
C GLU A 268 -17.04 -20.50 3.60
N ALA A 269 -18.19 -19.83 3.71
CA ALA A 269 -19.06 -19.56 2.57
C ALA A 269 -18.48 -18.50 1.62
N ASN A 270 -17.64 -17.59 2.13
CA ASN A 270 -17.06 -16.49 1.37
C ASN A 270 -15.59 -16.70 0.96
N LYS A 271 -14.90 -17.74 1.48
CA LYS A 271 -13.54 -18.11 1.06
C LYS A 271 -13.39 -18.30 -0.45
N ALA A 272 -14.10 -19.26 -1.06
CA ALA A 272 -13.93 -19.56 -2.48
C ALA A 272 -14.32 -18.41 -3.46
N PRO A 273 -15.29 -17.53 -3.13
CA PRO A 273 -15.45 -16.25 -3.83
C PRO A 273 -14.26 -15.29 -3.66
N MET A 274 -13.82 -15.03 -2.43
CA MET A 274 -12.74 -14.07 -2.16
C MET A 274 -11.39 -14.53 -2.73
N MET A 275 -11.08 -15.83 -2.62
CA MET A 275 -9.87 -16.45 -3.19
C MET A 275 -9.71 -16.17 -4.68
N ARG A 276 -10.81 -16.18 -5.45
CA ARG A 276 -10.80 -15.77 -6.87
C ARG A 276 -10.63 -14.26 -7.00
N ARG A 277 -11.44 -13.46 -6.27
CA ARG A 277 -11.38 -11.99 -6.32
C ARG A 277 -9.98 -11.44 -6.08
N VAL A 278 -9.23 -11.99 -5.13
CA VAL A 278 -7.88 -11.51 -4.76
C VAL A 278 -6.75 -12.25 -5.48
N SER A 279 -7.04 -13.18 -6.40
CA SER A 279 -6.02 -14.05 -7.00
C SER A 279 -4.95 -13.28 -7.79
N GLY A 280 -5.33 -12.22 -8.51
CA GLY A 280 -4.41 -11.31 -9.21
C GLY A 280 -3.71 -10.28 -8.31
N LEU A 281 -4.05 -10.19 -7.03
CA LEU A 281 -3.52 -9.22 -6.06
C LEU A 281 -2.61 -9.89 -5.01
N LEU A 282 -3.07 -11.00 -4.44
CA LEU A 282 -2.42 -11.74 -3.36
C LEU A 282 -1.81 -13.06 -3.83
N GLY A 283 -2.06 -13.47 -5.08
CA GLY A 283 -1.54 -14.70 -5.68
C GLY A 283 -2.22 -15.98 -5.20
N THR A 284 -2.06 -17.06 -5.96
CA THR A 284 -2.62 -18.39 -5.65
C THR A 284 -1.63 -19.25 -4.86
N TYR A 285 -1.10 -18.73 -3.75
CA TYR A 285 -0.04 -19.38 -2.97
C TYR A 285 -0.51 -20.54 -2.09
N LEU A 286 -1.82 -20.64 -1.81
CA LEU A 286 -2.44 -21.67 -0.97
C LEU A 286 -3.71 -22.21 -1.64
N GLU A 287 -3.93 -23.53 -1.54
CA GLU A 287 -5.14 -24.20 -2.06
C GLU A 287 -6.37 -24.02 -1.15
N GLU A 288 -6.15 -23.78 0.15
CA GLU A 288 -7.19 -23.56 1.17
C GLU A 288 -6.72 -22.52 2.20
N TRP A 289 -7.65 -21.79 2.84
CA TRP A 289 -7.35 -20.84 3.92
C TRP A 289 -7.79 -21.42 5.27
N ALA A 290 -6.80 -21.78 6.10
CA ALA A 290 -6.99 -22.55 7.34
C ALA A 290 -7.38 -21.69 8.58
N TRP A 291 -8.10 -20.59 8.34
CA TRP A 291 -8.56 -19.62 9.34
C TRP A 291 -9.93 -19.06 8.92
N ASN A 292 -10.71 -18.57 9.88
CA ASN A 292 -11.95 -17.84 9.66
C ASN A 292 -11.95 -16.49 10.42
N THR A 293 -11.36 -16.42 11.61
CA THR A 293 -11.23 -15.15 12.36
C THR A 293 -9.92 -14.42 12.05
N MET A 294 -9.81 -13.18 12.53
CA MET A 294 -8.57 -12.41 12.45
C MET A 294 -7.48 -13.00 13.36
N ALA A 295 -7.84 -13.41 14.58
CA ALA A 295 -6.93 -14.06 15.52
C ALA A 295 -6.38 -15.39 14.95
N GLU A 296 -7.21 -16.21 14.32
CA GLU A 296 -6.77 -17.47 13.70
C GLU A 296 -5.73 -17.24 12.58
N TYR A 297 -5.86 -16.15 11.82
CA TYR A 297 -4.92 -15.72 10.79
C TYR A 297 -3.62 -15.15 11.38
N LEU A 298 -3.70 -14.29 12.40
CA LEU A 298 -2.50 -13.75 13.08
C LEU A 298 -1.71 -14.86 13.79
N ASP A 299 -2.40 -15.84 14.39
CA ASP A 299 -1.81 -17.06 14.91
C ASP A 299 -1.22 -17.95 13.79
N ALA A 300 -1.79 -17.94 12.58
CA ALA A 300 -1.24 -18.65 11.43
C ALA A 300 0.06 -18.00 10.94
N LEU A 301 0.14 -16.66 10.92
CA LEU A 301 1.38 -15.93 10.65
C LEU A 301 2.47 -16.24 11.69
N ASP A 302 2.13 -16.24 12.98
CA ASP A 302 3.09 -16.62 14.04
C ASP A 302 3.59 -18.07 13.88
N ARG A 303 2.73 -19.00 13.43
CA ARG A 303 3.14 -20.38 13.07
C ARG A 303 4.01 -20.44 11.82
N ALA A 304 3.74 -19.62 10.81
CA ALA A 304 4.55 -19.53 9.59
C ALA A 304 5.96 -19.00 9.86
N ARG A 305 6.10 -18.14 10.88
CA ARG A 305 7.31 -17.39 11.26
C ARG A 305 7.84 -16.55 10.08
N PRO A 306 7.20 -15.40 9.77
CA PRO A 306 7.75 -14.44 8.80
C PRO A 306 9.13 -13.92 9.24
N ALA A 307 9.86 -13.32 8.31
CA ALA A 307 11.17 -12.74 8.59
C ALA A 307 11.04 -11.34 9.18
N VAL A 308 10.02 -10.58 8.77
CA VAL A 308 9.66 -9.27 9.33
C VAL A 308 8.41 -9.35 10.20
N ASN A 309 8.19 -8.33 11.03
CA ASN A 309 6.95 -8.20 11.79
C ASN A 309 5.78 -7.85 10.86
N ASN A 310 4.58 -8.35 11.13
CA ASN A 310 3.42 -8.10 10.28
C ASN A 310 2.22 -7.61 11.12
N ALA A 311 1.72 -6.41 10.80
CA ALA A 311 0.47 -5.86 11.32
C ALA A 311 -0.63 -6.01 10.26
N MET A 312 -1.91 -5.95 10.65
CA MET A 312 -3.03 -6.29 9.78
C MET A 312 -4.21 -5.32 9.97
N LEU A 313 -4.80 -4.90 8.85
CA LEU A 313 -6.07 -4.17 8.79
C LEU A 313 -7.24 -5.16 8.59
N ALA A 314 -8.43 -4.79 9.05
CA ALA A 314 -9.67 -5.50 8.73
C ALA A 314 -10.17 -5.07 7.34
N PRO A 315 -10.25 -5.97 6.34
CA PRO A 315 -10.62 -5.63 4.97
C PRO A 315 -12.14 -5.50 4.79
N HIS A 316 -12.62 -4.31 4.44
CA HIS A 316 -14.05 -4.01 4.24
C HIS A 316 -14.73 -4.97 3.26
N GLY A 317 -14.09 -5.34 2.16
CA GLY A 317 -14.66 -6.24 1.16
C GLY A 317 -15.00 -7.63 1.72
N ALA A 318 -14.22 -8.14 2.68
CA ALA A 318 -14.51 -9.38 3.39
C ALA A 318 -15.67 -9.22 4.39
N VAL A 319 -15.64 -8.15 5.18
CA VAL A 319 -16.72 -7.78 6.13
C VAL A 319 -18.06 -7.66 5.41
N ARG A 320 -18.05 -7.00 4.24
CA ARG A 320 -19.19 -6.78 3.34
C ARG A 320 -19.68 -8.06 2.68
N ALA A 321 -18.77 -8.85 2.10
CA ALA A 321 -19.10 -10.14 1.48
C ALA A 321 -19.75 -11.11 2.48
N MET A 322 -19.20 -11.23 3.69
CA MET A 322 -19.83 -12.04 4.74
C MET A 322 -21.23 -11.54 5.10
N ALA A 323 -21.41 -10.22 5.27
CA ALA A 323 -22.67 -9.67 5.75
C ALA A 323 -23.81 -9.71 4.72
N LEU A 324 -23.55 -9.35 3.46
CA LEU A 324 -24.57 -9.21 2.41
C LEU A 324 -24.18 -9.73 1.01
N GLY A 325 -23.00 -10.34 0.85
CA GLY A 325 -22.55 -10.92 -0.42
C GLY A 325 -21.97 -9.90 -1.41
N TRP A 326 -22.13 -10.20 -2.71
CA TRP A 326 -21.47 -9.53 -3.83
C TRP A 326 -22.43 -8.67 -4.67
N ASP A 327 -23.58 -8.29 -4.10
CA ASP A 327 -24.60 -7.48 -4.76
C ASP A 327 -24.20 -6.00 -4.82
N ASN A 328 -24.44 -5.36 -5.97
CA ASN A 328 -24.30 -3.92 -6.14
C ASN A 328 -25.54 -3.20 -5.55
N ARG A 329 -25.56 -3.04 -4.22
CA ARG A 329 -26.63 -2.37 -3.45
C ARG A 329 -26.13 -1.84 -2.10
N PRO A 330 -26.77 -0.81 -1.51
CA PRO A 330 -26.57 -0.47 -0.10
C PRO A 330 -26.90 -1.64 0.84
N ALA A 331 -26.26 -1.66 2.00
CA ALA A 331 -26.58 -2.62 3.06
C ALA A 331 -27.90 -2.26 3.77
N ALA A 332 -28.73 -3.27 4.04
CA ALA A 332 -29.89 -3.12 4.92
C ALA A 332 -29.42 -2.92 6.38
N PRO A 333 -30.23 -2.30 7.26
CA PRO A 333 -29.81 -1.99 8.65
C PRO A 333 -29.25 -3.20 9.42
N SER A 334 -29.89 -4.38 9.31
CA SER A 334 -29.42 -5.61 9.94
C SER A 334 -28.14 -6.20 9.32
N GLU A 335 -27.85 -5.88 8.07
CA GLU A 335 -26.58 -6.25 7.41
C GLU A 335 -25.47 -5.29 7.86
N LEU A 336 -25.77 -4.00 8.03
CA LEU A 336 -24.85 -3.01 8.58
C LEU A 336 -24.50 -3.29 10.05
N ASP A 337 -25.48 -3.64 10.89
CA ASP A 337 -25.23 -4.10 12.26
C ASP A 337 -24.33 -5.35 12.29
N ARG A 338 -24.51 -6.28 11.33
CA ARG A 338 -23.63 -7.45 11.16
C ARG A 338 -22.22 -7.06 10.73
N MET A 339 -22.05 -6.11 9.79
CA MET A 339 -20.73 -5.60 9.40
C MET A 339 -20.00 -4.93 10.56
N LYS A 340 -20.69 -4.06 11.32
CA LYS A 340 -20.14 -3.42 12.53
C LYS A 340 -19.70 -4.45 13.56
N LYS A 341 -20.50 -5.51 13.77
CA LYS A 341 -20.13 -6.62 14.67
C LYS A 341 -18.86 -7.35 14.21
N ILE A 342 -18.80 -7.79 12.94
CA ILE A 342 -17.63 -8.50 12.39
C ILE A 342 -16.36 -7.62 12.49
N LEU A 343 -16.49 -6.32 12.22
CA LEU A 343 -15.39 -5.36 12.33
C LEU A 343 -14.93 -5.17 13.77
N ALA A 344 -15.86 -5.06 14.73
CA ALA A 344 -15.53 -4.99 16.15
C ALA A 344 -14.80 -6.26 16.63
N GLU A 345 -15.26 -7.44 16.22
CA GLU A 345 -14.60 -8.73 16.52
C GLU A 345 -13.18 -8.79 15.91
N ALA A 346 -12.98 -8.35 14.67
CA ALA A 346 -11.66 -8.30 14.03
C ALA A 346 -10.67 -7.32 14.69
N LEU A 347 -11.16 -6.17 15.18
CA LEU A 347 -10.37 -5.19 15.90
C LEU A 347 -10.00 -5.69 17.31
N GLN A 348 -10.88 -6.46 17.96
CA GLN A 348 -10.61 -7.11 19.26
C GLN A 348 -9.64 -8.30 19.12
N ASP A 349 -9.70 -9.05 18.01
CA ASP A 349 -8.73 -10.08 17.62
C ASP A 349 -7.31 -9.52 17.35
N GLY A 350 -7.17 -8.19 17.21
CA GLY A 350 -5.89 -7.49 17.16
C GLY A 350 -5.60 -6.68 15.89
N ALA A 351 -6.56 -6.56 14.95
CA ALA A 351 -6.39 -5.69 13.78
C ALA A 351 -6.22 -4.20 14.19
N CYS A 352 -5.35 -3.47 13.48
CA CYS A 352 -5.02 -2.10 13.86
C CYS A 352 -5.99 -1.03 13.32
N GLY A 353 -6.82 -1.36 12.33
CA GLY A 353 -7.74 -0.45 11.66
C GLY A 353 -8.62 -1.14 10.62
N LEU A 354 -9.43 -0.35 9.91
CA LEU A 354 -10.29 -0.75 8.80
C LEU A 354 -9.65 -0.32 7.47
N SER A 355 -9.67 -1.16 6.44
CA SER A 355 -9.29 -0.76 5.07
C SER A 355 -10.48 -0.81 4.09
N THR A 356 -10.49 0.07 3.11
CA THR A 356 -11.43 0.05 1.97
C THR A 356 -10.72 0.26 0.64
N GLY A 357 -11.29 -0.33 -0.40
CA GLY A 357 -11.00 -0.01 -1.80
C GLY A 357 -12.28 0.49 -2.46
N LEU A 358 -12.49 1.80 -2.44
CA LEU A 358 -13.74 2.40 -2.95
C LEU A 358 -13.80 2.45 -4.48
N ILE A 359 -12.70 2.10 -5.16
CA ILE A 359 -12.60 1.81 -6.59
C ILE A 359 -13.01 0.36 -6.93
N TYR A 360 -12.89 -0.61 -6.01
CA TYR A 360 -13.02 -2.04 -6.31
C TYR A 360 -14.32 -2.66 -5.80
N PRO A 361 -14.95 -3.58 -6.56
CA PRO A 361 -15.98 -4.48 -6.05
C PRO A 361 -15.45 -5.43 -4.96
N PRO A 362 -16.19 -5.66 -3.85
CA PRO A 362 -17.54 -5.14 -3.56
C PRO A 362 -17.52 -3.81 -2.78
N GLY A 363 -16.34 -3.30 -2.42
CA GLY A 363 -16.15 -2.15 -1.52
C GLY A 363 -16.72 -0.84 -2.06
N MET A 364 -16.58 -0.59 -3.37
CA MET A 364 -17.14 0.58 -4.05
C MET A 364 -18.65 0.75 -3.89
N TYR A 365 -19.38 -0.34 -3.63
CA TYR A 365 -20.85 -0.34 -3.49
C TYR A 365 -21.32 0.21 -2.13
N ALA A 366 -20.40 0.54 -1.21
CA ALA A 366 -20.72 1.16 0.06
C ALA A 366 -21.15 2.63 -0.10
N ASP A 367 -22.25 2.98 0.58
CA ASP A 367 -22.74 4.35 0.68
C ASP A 367 -22.09 5.12 1.86
N ARG A 368 -22.40 6.42 1.97
CA ARG A 368 -21.89 7.26 3.05
C ARG A 368 -22.26 6.73 4.44
N ASN A 369 -23.46 6.20 4.62
CA ASN A 369 -23.96 5.77 5.93
C ASN A 369 -23.20 4.52 6.42
N GLU A 370 -23.00 3.55 5.53
CA GLU A 370 -22.15 2.38 5.79
C GLU A 370 -20.72 2.80 6.17
N LEU A 371 -20.09 3.68 5.39
CA LEU A 371 -18.73 4.12 5.66
C LEU A 371 -18.61 4.93 6.96
N VAL A 372 -19.56 5.81 7.28
CA VAL A 372 -19.61 6.55 8.56
C VAL A 372 -19.75 5.61 9.75
N GLU A 373 -20.65 4.63 9.68
CA GLU A 373 -20.89 3.70 10.79
C GLU A 373 -19.71 2.75 11.02
N LEU A 374 -19.07 2.25 9.96
CA LEU A 374 -17.88 1.38 10.08
C LEU A 374 -16.64 2.19 10.52
N CYS A 375 -16.47 3.43 10.06
CA CYS A 375 -15.45 4.33 10.59
C CYS A 375 -15.69 4.62 12.08
N ARG A 376 -16.95 4.83 12.51
CA ARG A 376 -17.30 5.10 13.91
C ARG A 376 -16.94 3.91 14.79
N THR A 377 -17.35 2.70 14.42
CA THR A 377 -16.96 1.47 15.14
C THR A 377 -15.44 1.25 15.14
N THR A 378 -14.73 1.66 14.09
CA THR A 378 -13.25 1.63 14.06
C THR A 378 -12.65 2.61 15.08
N GLY A 379 -13.14 3.85 15.13
CA GLY A 379 -12.69 4.88 16.08
C GLY A 379 -13.06 4.58 17.53
N GLU A 380 -14.22 3.96 17.79
CA GLU A 380 -14.64 3.49 19.11
C GLU A 380 -13.70 2.42 19.69
N HIS A 381 -13.15 1.56 18.83
CA HIS A 381 -12.09 0.61 19.19
C HIS A 381 -10.69 1.23 19.14
N GLY A 382 -10.57 2.53 18.86
CA GLY A 382 -9.32 3.30 18.76
C GLY A 382 -8.43 2.98 17.55
N GLY A 383 -8.97 2.32 16.53
CA GLY A 383 -8.30 2.09 15.26
C GLY A 383 -8.35 3.31 14.33
N PHE A 384 -7.84 3.14 13.11
CA PHE A 384 -7.87 4.15 12.05
C PHE A 384 -8.49 3.60 10.76
N PHE A 385 -9.00 4.51 9.92
CA PHE A 385 -9.51 4.19 8.59
C PHE A 385 -8.41 4.36 7.54
N VAL A 386 -8.23 3.32 6.72
CA VAL A 386 -7.34 3.28 5.56
C VAL A 386 -8.19 3.19 4.30
N VAL A 387 -7.85 3.98 3.28
CA VAL A 387 -8.67 4.07 2.07
C VAL A 387 -7.86 4.25 0.79
N HIS A 388 -7.98 3.26 -0.10
CA HIS A 388 -7.83 3.47 -1.54
C HIS A 388 -9.12 4.15 -2.00
N MET A 389 -8.98 5.41 -2.43
CA MET A 389 -10.08 6.33 -2.70
C MET A 389 -10.95 5.90 -3.89
N ARG A 390 -12.14 6.50 -3.99
CA ARG A 390 -13.14 6.18 -5.03
C ARG A 390 -12.68 6.59 -6.43
N ASN A 391 -11.89 7.66 -6.52
CA ASN A 391 -11.20 8.12 -7.71
C ASN A 391 -9.92 8.87 -7.30
N GLU A 392 -8.88 8.79 -8.12
CA GLU A 392 -7.57 9.41 -7.91
C GLU A 392 -7.13 10.27 -9.11
N SER A 393 -8.01 10.44 -10.10
CA SER A 393 -7.83 11.23 -11.31
C SER A 393 -8.68 12.50 -11.31
N ASP A 394 -9.79 12.51 -12.06
CA ASP A 394 -10.64 13.67 -12.30
C ASP A 394 -11.34 14.14 -11.02
N HIS A 395 -11.82 13.19 -10.21
CA HIS A 395 -12.55 13.34 -8.95
C HIS A 395 -11.67 13.08 -7.71
N LEU A 396 -10.35 13.26 -7.83
CA LEU A 396 -9.39 13.17 -6.70
C LEU A 396 -9.82 14.04 -5.51
N ILE A 397 -10.18 15.31 -5.74
CA ILE A 397 -10.53 16.26 -4.68
C ILE A 397 -11.89 15.91 -4.06
N ASP A 398 -12.88 15.52 -4.87
CA ASP A 398 -14.18 15.04 -4.40
C ASP A 398 -14.03 13.80 -3.50
N SER A 399 -13.11 12.89 -3.84
CA SER A 399 -12.85 11.69 -3.06
C SER A 399 -12.18 12.01 -1.72
N ILE A 400 -11.24 12.97 -1.67
CA ILE A 400 -10.66 13.47 -0.40
C ILE A 400 -11.75 14.14 0.47
N LEU A 401 -12.66 14.89 -0.15
CA LEU A 401 -13.81 15.50 0.52
C LEU A 401 -14.82 14.46 1.05
N GLU A 402 -15.07 13.38 0.30
CA GLU A 402 -15.87 12.23 0.74
C GLU A 402 -15.27 11.61 2.00
N VAL A 403 -14.04 11.10 1.94
CA VAL A 403 -13.43 10.31 3.03
C VAL A 403 -13.07 11.17 4.25
N GLY A 404 -12.58 12.39 4.05
CA GLY A 404 -12.36 13.36 5.14
C GLY A 404 -13.67 13.78 5.79
N GLY A 405 -14.72 13.95 4.99
CA GLY A 405 -16.08 14.25 5.47
C GLY A 405 -16.71 13.10 6.25
N ILE A 406 -16.43 11.84 5.87
CA ILE A 406 -16.84 10.63 6.60
C ILE A 406 -16.09 10.55 7.94
N CYS A 407 -14.76 10.60 7.92
CA CYS A 407 -13.93 10.47 9.12
C CYS A 407 -14.18 11.55 10.17
N LEU A 408 -14.44 12.81 9.75
CA LEU A 408 -14.76 13.90 10.68
C LEU A 408 -16.13 13.71 11.36
N GLU A 409 -17.11 13.10 10.68
CA GLU A 409 -18.43 12.76 11.24
C GLU A 409 -18.38 11.51 12.13
N ALA A 410 -17.54 10.54 11.76
CA ALA A 410 -17.33 9.29 12.48
C ALA A 410 -16.44 9.43 13.73
N GLY A 411 -15.56 10.44 13.78
CA GLY A 411 -14.54 10.59 14.82
C GLY A 411 -13.33 9.67 14.64
N CYS A 412 -13.08 9.18 13.41
CA CYS A 412 -12.06 8.17 13.12
C CYS A 412 -10.84 8.77 12.41
N PRO A 413 -9.59 8.54 12.86
CA PRO A 413 -8.38 8.99 12.17
C PRO A 413 -8.29 8.46 10.73
N LEU A 414 -7.91 9.32 9.78
CA LEU A 414 -7.87 9.01 8.34
C LEU A 414 -6.44 8.75 7.86
N HIS A 415 -6.28 7.70 7.06
CA HIS A 415 -5.07 7.40 6.30
C HIS A 415 -5.47 7.16 4.84
N ILE A 416 -5.05 8.03 3.92
CA ILE A 416 -5.29 7.82 2.49
C ILE A 416 -4.15 6.94 1.96
N SER A 417 -4.48 5.78 1.41
CA SER A 417 -3.49 4.90 0.79
C SER A 417 -2.85 5.61 -0.41
N HIS A 418 -1.54 5.42 -0.59
CA HIS A 418 -0.79 5.68 -1.82
C HIS A 418 -1.22 6.94 -2.62
N LEU A 419 -1.26 8.10 -1.96
CA LEU A 419 -1.78 9.35 -2.50
C LEU A 419 -1.05 9.74 -3.79
N LYS A 420 -1.83 9.97 -4.84
CA LYS A 420 -1.36 10.17 -6.21
C LYS A 420 -2.22 11.17 -6.98
N VAL A 421 -1.77 11.50 -8.19
CA VAL A 421 -2.50 12.31 -9.17
C VAL A 421 -2.49 11.53 -10.48
N ALA A 422 -3.62 10.92 -10.86
CA ALA A 422 -3.69 10.02 -12.00
C ALA A 422 -4.12 10.72 -13.31
N GLY A 423 -3.30 10.55 -14.35
CA GLY A 423 -3.61 10.95 -15.72
C GLY A 423 -3.22 12.38 -16.06
N LYS A 424 -2.80 12.59 -17.31
CA LYS A 424 -2.23 13.86 -17.83
C LYS A 424 -3.15 15.08 -17.69
N LYS A 425 -4.47 14.86 -17.60
CA LYS A 425 -5.49 15.88 -17.35
C LYS A 425 -5.44 16.47 -15.94
N ASN A 426 -4.85 15.74 -15.00
CA ASN A 426 -4.90 16.03 -13.56
C ASN A 426 -3.56 16.45 -12.96
N TRP A 427 -2.44 16.24 -13.67
CA TRP A 427 -1.10 16.62 -13.24
C TRP A 427 -1.04 18.08 -12.74
N GLY A 428 -0.41 18.29 -11.58
CA GLY A 428 -0.40 19.56 -10.83
C GLY A 428 -1.47 19.68 -9.75
N LYS A 429 -2.48 18.79 -9.68
CA LYS A 429 -3.49 18.76 -8.60
C LYS A 429 -2.93 18.39 -7.22
N SER A 430 -1.67 17.95 -7.12
CA SER A 430 -1.04 17.60 -5.83
C SER A 430 -1.16 18.71 -4.78
N ALA A 431 -0.93 19.97 -5.16
CA ALA A 431 -1.05 21.10 -4.25
C ALA A 431 -2.48 21.31 -3.71
N GLU A 432 -3.50 21.08 -4.55
CA GLU A 432 -4.93 21.18 -4.18
C GLU A 432 -5.35 20.01 -3.25
N ALA A 433 -4.89 18.80 -3.55
CA ALA A 433 -5.09 17.63 -2.70
C ALA A 433 -4.45 17.81 -1.31
N LEU A 434 -3.21 18.31 -1.26
CA LEU A 434 -2.49 18.61 -0.01
C LEU A 434 -3.19 19.71 0.81
N GLN A 435 -3.66 20.79 0.17
CA GLN A 435 -4.43 21.83 0.86
C GLN A 435 -5.74 21.28 1.42
N THR A 436 -6.46 20.45 0.65
CA THR A 436 -7.72 19.83 1.10
C THR A 436 -7.49 18.93 2.33
N ILE A 437 -6.39 18.17 2.34
CA ILE A 437 -5.97 17.35 3.49
C ILE A 437 -5.65 18.22 4.71
N GLU A 438 -4.91 19.32 4.54
CA GLU A 438 -4.55 20.22 5.63
C GLU A 438 -5.77 21.01 6.15
N ASP A 439 -6.77 21.30 5.32
CA ASP A 439 -8.05 21.89 5.75
C ASP A 439 -8.84 20.96 6.68
N PHE A 440 -8.84 19.64 6.42
CA PHE A 440 -9.40 18.66 7.37
C PHE A 440 -8.61 18.57 8.67
N ARG A 441 -7.28 18.70 8.61
CA ARG A 441 -6.41 18.69 9.80
C ARG A 441 -6.61 19.94 10.66
N ASN A 442 -6.77 21.10 10.05
CA ASN A 442 -7.17 22.35 10.73
C ASN A 442 -8.58 22.27 11.35
N ARG A 443 -9.44 21.36 10.88
CA ARG A 443 -10.74 21.03 11.49
C ARG A 443 -10.65 19.98 12.61
N GLY A 444 -9.45 19.50 12.95
CA GLY A 444 -9.18 18.58 14.05
C GLY A 444 -9.13 17.10 13.69
N LEU A 445 -9.26 16.72 12.41
CA LEU A 445 -9.14 15.32 11.99
C LEU A 445 -7.66 14.92 11.83
N GLU A 446 -7.23 13.82 12.45
CA GLU A 446 -5.87 13.30 12.21
C GLU A 446 -5.79 12.58 10.86
N VAL A 447 -5.63 13.37 9.79
CA VAL A 447 -5.33 12.88 8.43
C VAL A 447 -3.83 12.65 8.26
N THR A 448 -3.49 11.52 7.65
CA THR A 448 -2.18 11.18 7.09
C THR A 448 -2.37 10.46 5.75
N PHE A 449 -1.28 10.12 5.06
CA PHE A 449 -1.30 9.30 3.86
C PHE A 449 0.06 8.65 3.62
N ASP A 450 0.13 7.64 2.76
CA ASP A 450 1.39 7.10 2.25
C ASP A 450 1.58 7.38 0.74
N GLN A 451 2.77 7.10 0.22
CA GLN A 451 3.07 7.13 -1.22
C GLN A 451 4.30 6.25 -1.54
N TYR A 452 4.27 5.56 -2.68
CA TYR A 452 5.45 4.90 -3.28
C TYR A 452 6.19 5.83 -4.25
N PRO A 453 7.53 5.74 -4.34
CA PRO A 453 8.36 6.68 -5.09
C PRO A 453 8.44 6.42 -6.61
N TYR A 454 7.30 6.23 -7.29
CA TYR A 454 7.21 5.85 -8.71
C TYR A 454 6.03 6.48 -9.45
N GLU A 455 6.23 6.78 -10.74
CA GLU A 455 5.23 7.38 -11.67
C GLU A 455 4.17 6.39 -12.19
N ALA A 456 4.23 5.13 -11.78
CA ALA A 456 3.29 4.10 -12.18
C ALA A 456 2.72 3.38 -10.95
N GLY A 457 1.46 2.97 -11.06
CA GLY A 457 0.80 2.09 -10.10
C GLY A 457 0.79 0.65 -10.60
N SER A 458 0.30 -0.25 -9.74
CA SER A 458 0.04 -1.64 -10.12
C SER A 458 -1.14 -2.18 -9.32
N THR A 459 -1.98 -2.98 -9.98
CA THR A 459 -3.17 -3.64 -9.43
C THR A 459 -3.60 -4.77 -10.38
N MET A 460 -4.72 -5.43 -10.12
CA MET A 460 -5.32 -6.47 -10.97
C MET A 460 -5.76 -5.92 -12.34
N LEU A 461 -5.73 -6.74 -13.39
CA LEU A 461 -6.06 -6.32 -14.77
C LEU A 461 -7.56 -6.04 -14.99
N ASP A 462 -8.43 -6.75 -14.27
CA ASP A 462 -9.88 -6.54 -14.27
C ASP A 462 -10.32 -5.09 -13.97
N ALA A 463 -9.47 -4.30 -13.31
CA ALA A 463 -9.68 -2.89 -13.02
C ALA A 463 -9.73 -2.00 -14.28
N VAL A 464 -9.43 -2.50 -15.50
CA VAL A 464 -9.77 -1.80 -16.76
C VAL A 464 -11.21 -2.06 -17.24
N ILE A 465 -11.94 -2.99 -16.64
CA ILE A 465 -13.32 -3.32 -17.00
C ILE A 465 -14.29 -2.50 -16.13
N PRO A 466 -15.26 -1.77 -16.72
CA PRO A 466 -16.18 -0.92 -15.97
C PRO A 466 -16.88 -1.66 -14.82
N PRO A 467 -16.96 -1.10 -13.59
CA PRO A 467 -17.26 -1.92 -12.42
C PRO A 467 -18.68 -2.51 -12.35
N ARG A 468 -19.62 -2.05 -13.19
CA ARG A 468 -20.96 -2.64 -13.32
C ARG A 468 -20.94 -4.10 -13.77
N PHE A 469 -19.97 -4.50 -14.59
CA PHE A 469 -19.81 -5.88 -15.09
C PHE A 469 -19.31 -6.88 -14.04
N HIS A 470 -18.83 -6.40 -12.89
CA HIS A 470 -18.36 -7.23 -11.78
C HIS A 470 -19.47 -7.69 -10.82
N THR A 471 -20.72 -7.28 -11.08
CA THR A 471 -21.87 -7.52 -10.17
C THR A 471 -22.15 -9.01 -10.00
N GLY A 472 -22.04 -9.51 -8.76
CA GLY A 472 -22.13 -10.94 -8.45
C GLY A 472 -20.79 -11.71 -8.54
N GLY A 473 -19.66 -11.01 -8.69
CA GLY A 473 -18.31 -11.53 -8.50
C GLY A 473 -17.64 -12.12 -9.75
N THR A 474 -16.33 -12.38 -9.63
CA THR A 474 -15.40 -12.81 -10.70
C THR A 474 -15.97 -13.84 -11.67
N GLN A 475 -16.65 -14.90 -11.21
CA GLN A 475 -17.16 -15.91 -12.14
C GLN A 475 -18.20 -15.33 -13.13
N ARG A 476 -19.09 -14.45 -12.68
CA ARG A 476 -20.04 -13.78 -13.57
C ARG A 476 -19.38 -12.77 -14.48
N LEU A 477 -18.32 -12.09 -14.01
CA LEU A 477 -17.50 -11.23 -14.86
C LEU A 477 -16.94 -12.04 -16.04
N LEU A 478 -16.25 -13.15 -15.78
CA LEU A 478 -15.64 -13.98 -16.82
C LEU A 478 -16.68 -14.63 -17.77
N GLU A 479 -17.82 -15.09 -17.24
CA GLU A 479 -18.95 -15.55 -18.04
C GLU A 479 -19.50 -14.44 -18.96
N SER A 480 -19.56 -13.18 -18.49
CA SER A 480 -20.03 -12.03 -19.27
C SER A 480 -19.00 -11.54 -20.30
N LEU A 481 -17.70 -11.59 -19.97
CA LEU A 481 -16.61 -11.20 -20.87
C LEU A 481 -16.50 -12.13 -22.10
N ALA A 482 -17.19 -13.27 -22.13
CA ALA A 482 -17.28 -14.14 -23.31
C ALA A 482 -18.32 -13.65 -24.35
N ASP A 483 -19.19 -12.70 -24.00
CA ASP A 483 -20.25 -12.19 -24.87
C ASP A 483 -19.76 -10.98 -25.71
N PRO A 484 -19.87 -11.00 -27.04
CA PRO A 484 -19.42 -9.88 -27.89
C PRO A 484 -20.23 -8.60 -27.69
N ASP A 485 -21.52 -8.68 -27.33
CA ASP A 485 -22.36 -7.50 -27.09
C ASP A 485 -21.95 -6.82 -25.76
N VAL A 486 -21.55 -7.62 -24.76
CA VAL A 486 -20.95 -7.11 -23.51
C VAL A 486 -19.61 -6.44 -23.78
N ARG A 487 -18.75 -7.00 -24.65
CA ARG A 487 -17.49 -6.35 -25.03
C ARG A 487 -17.72 -5.03 -25.73
N GLU A 488 -18.73 -4.91 -26.59
CA GLU A 488 -19.05 -3.64 -27.25
C GLU A 488 -19.59 -2.60 -26.26
N ASP A 489 -20.43 -2.99 -25.32
CA ASP A 489 -20.89 -2.13 -24.22
C ASP A 489 -19.68 -1.64 -23.36
N ILE A 490 -18.70 -2.52 -23.10
CA ILE A 490 -17.44 -2.13 -22.44
C ILE A 490 -16.63 -1.13 -23.29
N ARG A 491 -16.47 -1.34 -24.62
CA ARG A 491 -15.76 -0.37 -25.50
C ARG A 491 -16.41 1.01 -25.42
N ARG A 492 -17.74 1.07 -25.48
CA ARG A 492 -18.51 2.31 -25.44
C ARG A 492 -18.41 3.02 -24.09
N THR A 493 -18.48 2.29 -22.97
CA THR A 493 -18.21 2.88 -21.65
C THR A 493 -16.75 3.33 -21.49
N GLN A 494 -15.77 2.56 -21.97
CA GLN A 494 -14.36 2.97 -21.94
C GLN A 494 -14.09 4.22 -22.79
N ALA A 495 -14.79 4.38 -23.92
CA ALA A 495 -14.72 5.58 -24.76
C ALA A 495 -15.45 6.81 -24.19
N GLY A 496 -16.21 6.67 -23.09
CA GLY A 496 -16.99 7.75 -22.50
C GLY A 496 -18.34 8.01 -23.19
N GLU A 497 -18.91 7.03 -23.89
CA GLU A 497 -20.25 7.13 -24.51
C GLU A 497 -21.42 6.80 -23.56
N THR A 498 -21.15 6.65 -22.26
CA THR A 498 -22.12 6.30 -21.22
C THR A 498 -21.90 7.15 -19.99
N ASP A 499 -22.95 7.43 -19.22
CA ASP A 499 -22.89 8.27 -18.01
C ASP A 499 -22.14 7.62 -16.82
N ASP A 500 -21.64 6.39 -16.95
CA ASP A 500 -20.87 5.63 -15.95
C ASP A 500 -19.65 6.42 -15.42
N GLN A 501 -19.73 6.90 -14.17
CA GLN A 501 -18.62 7.55 -13.47
C GLN A 501 -17.76 6.53 -12.71
N TRP A 502 -16.53 6.32 -13.16
CA TRP A 502 -15.56 5.40 -12.54
C TRP A 502 -14.11 5.76 -12.93
N GLU A 503 -13.12 5.12 -12.30
CA GLU A 503 -11.69 5.34 -12.57
C GLU A 503 -11.25 4.67 -13.90
N ASN A 504 -11.57 5.33 -15.01
CA ASN A 504 -11.34 4.82 -16.36
C ASN A 504 -9.88 5.00 -16.81
N TRP A 505 -9.01 4.05 -16.41
CA TRP A 505 -7.59 4.01 -16.79
C TRP A 505 -7.34 4.08 -18.30
N VAL A 506 -8.20 3.46 -19.10
CA VAL A 506 -8.06 3.38 -20.57
C VAL A 506 -8.28 4.75 -21.21
N LEU A 507 -9.31 5.49 -20.78
CA LEU A 507 -9.55 6.87 -21.23
C LEU A 507 -8.51 7.87 -20.69
N SER A 508 -8.07 7.66 -19.45
CA SER A 508 -7.11 8.53 -18.75
C SER A 508 -5.69 8.44 -19.31
N CYS A 509 -5.25 7.23 -19.70
CA CYS A 509 -3.83 6.95 -20.02
C CYS A 509 -3.61 6.18 -21.34
N GLY A 510 -4.63 5.54 -21.91
CA GLY A 510 -4.54 4.72 -23.13
C GLY A 510 -3.96 3.33 -22.90
N TRP A 511 -4.31 2.37 -23.78
CA TRP A 511 -3.89 0.97 -23.69
C TRP A 511 -2.37 0.75 -23.69
N ASP A 512 -1.60 1.61 -24.35
CA ASP A 512 -0.14 1.54 -24.33
C ASP A 512 0.43 1.77 -22.92
N SER A 513 -0.27 2.56 -22.08
CA SER A 513 0.11 2.82 -20.69
C SER A 513 -0.23 1.68 -19.72
N VAL A 514 -0.72 0.53 -20.21
CA VAL A 514 -0.99 -0.67 -19.41
C VAL A 514 0.00 -1.77 -19.78
N LEU A 515 0.75 -2.27 -18.79
CA LEU A 515 1.71 -3.38 -18.92
C LEU A 515 1.27 -4.57 -18.08
N ILE A 516 1.35 -5.79 -18.61
CA ILE A 516 1.02 -7.03 -17.89
C ILE A 516 2.23 -7.46 -17.05
N ASN A 517 2.05 -7.62 -15.73
CA ASN A 517 3.12 -8.02 -14.83
C ASN A 517 3.21 -9.54 -14.68
N SER A 518 2.08 -10.20 -14.42
CA SER A 518 2.06 -11.63 -14.06
C SER A 518 0.76 -12.32 -14.45
N VAL A 519 0.90 -13.60 -14.77
CA VAL A 519 -0.19 -14.54 -15.06
C VAL A 519 -0.04 -15.83 -14.23
N LYS A 520 -1.11 -16.61 -14.12
CA LYS A 520 -1.21 -17.83 -13.32
C LYS A 520 -0.78 -19.09 -14.08
N THR A 521 -1.03 -19.15 -15.39
CA THR A 521 -0.76 -20.32 -16.22
C THR A 521 0.49 -20.17 -17.10
N ASP A 522 1.16 -21.31 -17.37
CA ASP A 522 2.28 -21.35 -18.33
C ASP A 522 1.83 -21.07 -19.78
N LYS A 523 0.53 -21.14 -20.10
CA LYS A 523 -0.03 -20.85 -21.43
C LYS A 523 0.26 -19.41 -21.85
N ASN A 524 0.04 -18.46 -20.94
CA ASN A 524 0.05 -17.02 -21.24
C ASN A 524 1.29 -16.29 -20.72
N ARG A 525 2.31 -17.00 -20.22
CA ARG A 525 3.58 -16.41 -19.73
C ARG A 525 4.35 -15.60 -20.78
N PHE A 526 4.00 -15.71 -22.05
CA PHE A 526 4.51 -14.82 -23.10
C PHE A 526 4.05 -13.37 -22.94
N ALA A 527 2.94 -13.13 -22.23
CA ALA A 527 2.38 -11.80 -21.99
C ALA A 527 3.12 -11.01 -20.90
N GLU A 528 3.86 -11.67 -20.00
CA GLU A 528 4.54 -10.99 -18.89
C GLU A 528 5.58 -9.99 -19.40
N GLY A 529 5.40 -8.72 -19.05
CA GLY A 529 6.23 -7.59 -19.48
C GLY A 529 5.85 -6.98 -20.83
N LEU A 530 4.78 -7.44 -21.48
CA LEU A 530 4.20 -6.77 -22.65
C LEU A 530 3.24 -5.65 -22.23
N ARG A 531 3.16 -4.59 -23.04
CA ARG A 531 2.04 -3.65 -23.04
C ARG A 531 0.80 -4.29 -23.64
N VAL A 532 -0.40 -3.79 -23.32
CA VAL A 532 -1.65 -4.31 -23.92
C VAL A 532 -1.68 -4.10 -25.44
N THR A 533 -1.03 -3.05 -25.94
CA THR A 533 -0.74 -2.83 -27.38
C THR A 533 0.07 -3.98 -27.98
N GLU A 534 1.17 -4.38 -27.35
CA GLU A 534 2.03 -5.50 -27.79
C GLU A 534 1.32 -6.86 -27.65
N LEU A 535 0.47 -7.04 -26.63
CA LEU A 535 -0.38 -8.22 -26.46
C LEU A 535 -1.45 -8.33 -27.58
N ALA A 536 -2.05 -7.21 -27.98
CA ALA A 536 -3.00 -7.14 -29.08
C ALA A 536 -2.35 -7.51 -30.42
N GLU A 537 -1.14 -6.99 -30.69
CA GLU A 537 -0.33 -7.39 -31.85
C GLU A 537 0.05 -8.88 -31.82
N ALA A 538 0.51 -9.39 -30.67
CA ALA A 538 0.92 -10.79 -30.52
C ALA A 538 -0.24 -11.79 -30.65
N THR A 539 -1.47 -11.38 -30.33
CA THR A 539 -2.67 -12.22 -30.42
C THR A 539 -3.51 -11.99 -31.69
N GLY A 540 -3.23 -10.92 -32.44
CA GLY A 540 -3.95 -10.53 -33.66
C GLY A 540 -5.38 -10.01 -33.40
N LYS A 541 -5.57 -9.28 -32.28
CA LYS A 541 -6.89 -8.86 -31.76
C LYS A 541 -6.94 -7.36 -31.48
N ASP A 542 -8.14 -6.86 -31.19
CA ASP A 542 -8.33 -5.56 -30.52
C ASP A 542 -7.79 -5.61 -29.08
N PRO A 543 -7.23 -4.50 -28.54
CA PRO A 543 -6.78 -4.41 -27.15
C PRO A 543 -7.78 -4.90 -26.10
N LEU A 544 -9.08 -4.60 -26.23
CA LEU A 544 -10.07 -5.08 -25.27
C LEU A 544 -10.28 -6.59 -25.41
N ASP A 545 -10.40 -7.11 -26.64
CA ASP A 545 -10.59 -8.54 -26.86
C ASP A 545 -9.40 -9.36 -26.33
N ALA A 546 -8.18 -8.86 -26.51
CA ALA A 546 -6.96 -9.47 -25.98
C ALA A 546 -6.95 -9.50 -24.43
N VAL A 547 -7.42 -8.43 -23.78
CA VAL A 547 -7.56 -8.37 -22.31
C VAL A 547 -8.67 -9.29 -21.81
N CYS A 548 -9.85 -9.27 -22.41
CA CYS A 548 -10.98 -10.11 -22.03
C CYS A 548 -10.64 -11.60 -22.15
N ASP A 549 -9.98 -12.00 -23.25
CA ASP A 549 -9.56 -13.40 -23.43
C ASP A 549 -8.47 -13.82 -22.42
N LEU A 550 -7.55 -12.91 -22.06
CA LEU A 550 -6.53 -13.16 -21.05
C LEU A 550 -7.13 -13.32 -19.63
N LEU A 551 -8.11 -12.47 -19.26
CA LEU A 551 -8.82 -12.57 -17.98
C LEU A 551 -9.59 -13.90 -17.88
N ILE A 552 -10.24 -14.35 -18.97
CA ILE A 552 -10.97 -15.63 -19.03
C ILE A 552 -10.01 -16.83 -18.93
N ASP A 553 -8.91 -16.82 -19.69
CA ASP A 553 -7.92 -17.91 -19.68
C ASP A 553 -7.25 -18.11 -18.31
N GLU A 554 -7.03 -17.02 -17.57
CA GLU A 554 -6.30 -17.01 -16.31
C GLU A 554 -7.19 -17.13 -15.07
N ASP A 555 -8.53 -17.18 -15.23
CA ASP A 555 -9.50 -17.16 -14.13
C ASP A 555 -9.22 -15.95 -13.20
N ASP A 556 -9.21 -14.75 -13.82
CA ASP A 556 -9.06 -13.41 -13.21
C ASP A 556 -7.69 -13.11 -12.56
N ALA A 557 -6.79 -14.09 -12.52
CA ALA A 557 -5.53 -14.03 -11.79
C ALA A 557 -4.40 -13.31 -12.56
N VAL A 558 -4.64 -12.06 -12.97
CA VAL A 558 -3.72 -11.26 -13.78
C VAL A 558 -3.42 -9.92 -13.13
N THR A 559 -2.13 -9.56 -13.04
CA THR A 559 -1.66 -8.29 -12.48
C THR A 559 -1.14 -7.37 -13.59
N MET A 560 -1.36 -6.07 -13.47
CA MET A 560 -0.91 -5.04 -14.41
C MET A 560 -0.28 -3.81 -13.73
N THR A 561 0.42 -3.01 -14.53
CA THR A 561 1.07 -1.73 -14.17
C THR A 561 0.49 -0.62 -15.05
N GLN A 562 0.12 0.52 -14.45
CA GLN A 562 -0.46 1.67 -15.16
C GLN A 562 0.48 2.89 -15.09
N PHE A 563 0.90 3.41 -16.25
CA PHE A 563 1.77 4.58 -16.37
C PHE A 563 0.97 5.89 -16.44
N TYR A 564 0.45 6.35 -15.29
CA TYR A 564 -0.42 7.55 -15.20
C TYR A 564 0.26 8.81 -14.62
N GLY A 565 1.40 8.66 -13.97
CA GLY A 565 1.90 9.63 -12.98
C GLY A 565 2.82 10.71 -13.54
N CYS A 566 3.17 11.63 -12.64
CA CYS A 566 3.99 12.81 -12.89
C CYS A 566 5.03 12.93 -11.76
N GLU A 567 6.31 12.95 -12.12
CA GLU A 567 7.42 13.08 -11.17
C GLU A 567 7.30 14.35 -10.30
N GLU A 568 6.83 15.47 -10.86
CA GLU A 568 6.63 16.72 -10.12
C GLU A 568 5.56 16.60 -9.03
N ASP A 569 4.44 15.91 -9.29
CA ASP A 569 3.38 15.66 -8.29
C ASP A 569 3.87 14.71 -7.18
N ILE A 570 4.69 13.70 -7.52
CA ILE A 570 5.35 12.83 -6.52
C ILE A 570 6.22 13.67 -5.60
N ARG A 571 7.10 14.50 -6.16
CA ARG A 571 7.98 15.37 -5.36
C ARG A 571 7.20 16.35 -4.47
N GLU A 572 6.04 16.83 -4.89
CA GLU A 572 5.22 17.74 -4.08
C GLU A 572 4.53 17.00 -2.93
N ILE A 573 3.86 15.89 -3.20
CA ILE A 573 3.19 15.05 -2.19
C ILE A 573 4.20 14.55 -1.14
N MET A 574 5.39 14.16 -1.58
CA MET A 574 6.47 13.62 -0.75
C MET A 574 7.01 14.60 0.31
N LYS A 575 7.02 15.91 0.01
CA LYS A 575 7.43 16.98 0.96
C LYS A 575 6.50 17.10 2.16
N SER A 576 5.24 16.69 2.03
CA SER A 576 4.23 16.89 3.08
C SER A 576 4.64 16.22 4.39
N PRO A 577 4.50 16.89 5.55
CA PRO A 577 4.76 16.26 6.86
C PRO A 577 3.80 15.09 7.15
N CYS A 578 2.70 14.95 6.38
CA CYS A 578 1.71 13.89 6.55
C CYS A 578 2.03 12.60 5.78
N MET A 579 2.97 12.66 4.82
CA MET A 579 3.35 11.56 3.93
C MET A 579 4.26 10.53 4.64
N MET A 580 3.91 9.25 4.53
CA MET A 580 4.75 8.09 4.86
C MET A 580 5.18 7.33 3.60
N LEU A 581 6.25 6.54 3.68
CA LEU A 581 6.65 5.65 2.60
C LEU A 581 5.84 4.34 2.62
N CYS A 582 5.48 3.84 1.44
CA CYS A 582 5.08 2.45 1.24
C CYS A 582 5.85 1.77 0.09
N SER A 583 5.78 0.44 0.02
CA SER A 583 6.14 -0.30 -1.17
C SER A 583 4.98 -0.44 -2.15
N ASP A 584 3.75 -0.65 -1.66
CA ASP A 584 2.61 -1.18 -2.42
C ASP A 584 3.00 -2.46 -3.21
N ALA A 585 3.78 -3.34 -2.55
CA ALA A 585 4.33 -4.52 -3.19
C ALA A 585 3.25 -5.57 -3.52
N ILE A 586 2.93 -5.69 -4.81
CA ILE A 586 2.31 -6.86 -5.44
C ILE A 586 3.43 -7.66 -6.11
N VAL A 587 3.42 -8.98 -5.97
CA VAL A 587 4.60 -9.82 -6.20
C VAL A 587 4.25 -11.15 -6.88
N GLY A 588 4.64 -11.26 -8.16
CA GLY A 588 4.48 -12.40 -9.05
C GLY A 588 5.02 -12.05 -10.45
N GLY A 589 5.37 -13.04 -11.28
CA GLY A 589 5.88 -12.84 -12.65
C GLY A 589 7.00 -11.79 -12.75
N LYS A 590 6.74 -10.71 -13.49
CA LYS A 590 7.54 -9.48 -13.55
C LYS A 590 6.78 -8.36 -12.81
N PRO A 591 6.86 -8.25 -11.47
CA PRO A 591 6.08 -7.28 -10.69
C PRO A 591 6.51 -5.83 -10.94
N HIS A 592 5.79 -4.86 -10.37
CA HIS A 592 6.23 -3.47 -10.39
C HIS A 592 7.52 -3.30 -9.54
N PRO A 593 8.57 -2.57 -10.00
CA PRO A 593 9.86 -2.49 -9.30
C PRO A 593 9.80 -1.94 -7.85
N ARG A 594 8.72 -1.21 -7.51
CA ARG A 594 8.36 -0.82 -6.13
C ARG A 594 8.40 -1.98 -5.12
N ALA A 595 8.09 -3.20 -5.55
CA ALA A 595 8.17 -4.40 -4.72
C ALA A 595 9.59 -4.73 -4.20
N TYR A 596 10.64 -4.25 -4.88
CA TYR A 596 12.04 -4.52 -4.54
C TYR A 596 12.84 -3.25 -4.20
N GLY A 597 12.43 -2.07 -4.66
CA GLY A 597 13.28 -0.87 -4.64
C GLY A 597 12.80 0.34 -3.84
N SER A 598 11.59 0.37 -3.29
CA SER A 598 10.98 1.60 -2.73
C SER A 598 11.84 2.31 -1.67
N THR A 599 12.34 1.62 -0.64
CA THR A 599 13.14 2.25 0.42
C THR A 599 14.48 2.81 -0.10
N ALA A 600 15.14 2.05 -0.98
CA ALA A 600 16.42 2.43 -1.55
C ALA A 600 16.31 3.60 -2.53
N ARG A 601 15.22 3.64 -3.30
CA ARG A 601 14.87 4.77 -4.18
C ARG A 601 14.57 6.03 -3.37
N PHE A 602 13.80 5.90 -2.28
CA PHE A 602 13.45 6.99 -1.38
C PHE A 602 14.69 7.63 -0.72
N LEU A 603 15.59 6.80 -0.18
CA LEU A 603 16.84 7.25 0.42
C LEU A 603 17.85 7.79 -0.61
N GLY A 604 18.05 7.06 -1.71
CA GLY A 604 19.04 7.39 -2.73
C GLY A 604 18.58 8.57 -3.60
N LYS A 605 17.61 8.34 -4.48
CA LYS A 605 17.14 9.35 -5.43
C LYS A 605 16.57 10.58 -4.71
N TYR A 606 15.57 10.39 -3.83
CA TYR A 606 14.78 11.53 -3.34
C TYR A 606 15.45 12.28 -2.17
N ALA A 607 16.08 11.59 -1.22
CA ALA A 607 16.73 12.24 -0.07
C ALA A 607 18.21 12.63 -0.31
N ARG A 608 19.04 11.75 -0.88
CA ARG A 608 20.47 12.07 -1.14
C ARG A 608 20.66 12.92 -2.39
N ASP A 609 20.14 12.47 -3.53
CA ASP A 609 20.51 13.01 -4.84
C ASP A 609 19.70 14.26 -5.22
N GLU A 610 18.36 14.16 -5.23
CA GLU A 610 17.44 15.25 -5.57
C GLU A 610 17.12 16.18 -4.38
N LYS A 611 17.30 15.71 -3.13
CA LYS A 611 17.13 16.47 -1.88
C LYS A 611 15.74 17.09 -1.70
N VAL A 612 14.71 16.30 -2.03
CA VAL A 612 13.30 16.62 -1.81
C VAL A 612 12.98 16.71 -0.31
N MET A 613 13.75 16.00 0.52
CA MET A 613 13.76 16.08 1.99
C MET A 613 15.15 15.69 2.52
N THR A 614 15.40 15.85 3.82
CA THR A 614 16.61 15.31 4.48
C THR A 614 16.53 13.78 4.66
N ILE A 615 17.67 13.12 4.77
CA ILE A 615 17.72 11.68 5.03
C ILE A 615 17.16 11.32 6.42
N GLU A 616 17.25 12.24 7.38
CA GLU A 616 16.65 12.14 8.70
C GLU A 616 15.11 12.20 8.66
N GLU A 617 14.51 13.06 7.83
CA GLU A 617 13.06 13.07 7.55
C GLU A 617 12.62 11.81 6.79
N ALA A 618 13.38 11.38 5.78
CA ALA A 618 13.10 10.17 5.02
C ALA A 618 13.04 8.93 5.93
N VAL A 619 13.98 8.78 6.87
CA VAL A 619 13.95 7.71 7.88
C VAL A 619 12.73 7.85 8.81
N MET A 620 12.39 9.05 9.29
CA MET A 620 11.21 9.27 10.14
C MET A 620 9.91 8.82 9.46
N LYS A 621 9.74 9.17 8.18
CA LYS A 621 8.59 8.85 7.32
C LYS A 621 8.38 7.36 7.02
N MET A 622 9.36 6.53 7.36
CA MET A 622 9.27 5.06 7.26
C MET A 622 9.65 4.36 8.57
N THR A 623 9.68 5.08 9.70
CA THR A 623 9.92 4.49 11.03
C THR A 623 8.92 5.04 12.04
N SER A 624 9.27 6.05 12.85
CA SER A 624 8.42 6.51 13.96
C SER A 624 7.04 7.04 13.53
N GLN A 625 6.95 7.66 12.35
CA GLN A 625 5.68 8.19 11.82
C GLN A 625 4.71 7.06 11.47
N THR A 626 5.20 6.05 10.75
CA THR A 626 4.43 4.86 10.36
C THR A 626 4.08 4.01 11.58
N CYS A 627 5.01 3.81 12.51
CA CYS A 627 4.74 3.18 13.80
C CYS A 627 3.62 3.88 14.56
N ARG A 628 3.65 5.22 14.68
CA ARG A 628 2.59 5.98 15.34
C ARG A 628 1.22 5.74 14.70
N ARG A 629 1.13 5.79 13.36
CA ARG A 629 -0.15 5.57 12.64
C ARG A 629 -0.70 4.17 12.89
N ILE A 630 0.14 3.14 12.85
CA ILE A 630 -0.29 1.74 13.12
C ILE A 630 -0.60 1.52 14.62
N GLY A 631 -0.11 2.37 15.51
CA GLY A 631 -0.24 2.25 16.98
C GLY A 631 0.90 1.49 17.65
N LEU A 632 2.04 1.32 16.97
CA LEU A 632 3.20 0.53 17.39
C LEU A 632 4.20 1.36 18.21
N TYR A 633 3.83 1.71 19.44
CA TYR A 633 4.64 2.56 20.32
C TYR A 633 5.90 1.89 20.90
N ASP A 634 6.15 0.60 20.62
CA ASP A 634 7.31 -0.15 21.12
C ASP A 634 8.53 -0.15 20.17
N ARG A 635 8.42 0.46 18.98
CA ARG A 635 9.45 0.45 17.94
C ARG A 635 9.44 1.73 17.08
N GLY A 636 10.28 1.76 16.04
CA GLY A 636 10.41 2.92 15.14
C GLY A 636 11.25 4.07 15.69
N ILE A 637 11.87 3.94 16.88
CA ILE A 637 12.82 4.92 17.44
C ILE A 637 14.03 4.19 18.06
N ILE A 638 15.25 4.66 17.83
CA ILE A 638 16.47 4.17 18.49
C ILE A 638 16.56 4.74 19.92
N ARG A 639 15.94 4.05 20.87
CA ARG A 639 15.88 4.47 22.28
C ARG A 639 15.86 3.27 23.23
N PRO A 640 16.53 3.33 24.40
CA PRO A 640 16.45 2.25 25.39
C PRO A 640 15.01 1.88 25.75
N GLY A 641 14.72 0.57 25.80
CA GLY A 641 13.40 0.00 26.02
C GLY A 641 12.65 -0.39 24.73
N MET A 642 12.93 0.24 23.60
CA MET A 642 12.31 -0.10 22.30
C MET A 642 12.75 -1.49 21.82
N ALA A 643 11.92 -2.15 21.01
CA ALA A 643 12.31 -3.37 20.32
C ALA A 643 13.51 -3.12 19.40
N ALA A 644 14.43 -4.08 19.31
CA ALA A 644 15.61 -3.99 18.46
C ALA A 644 15.26 -4.38 17.00
N ASP A 645 14.34 -3.62 16.42
CA ASP A 645 14.14 -3.51 14.98
C ASP A 645 15.11 -2.41 14.48
N ILE A 646 16.19 -2.81 13.80
CA ILE A 646 17.30 -1.91 13.42
C ILE A 646 17.73 -2.21 11.99
N THR A 647 17.87 -1.16 11.19
CA THR A 647 18.50 -1.23 9.86
C THR A 647 19.80 -0.45 9.86
N VAL A 648 20.83 -1.02 9.24
CA VAL A 648 22.13 -0.37 9.03
C VAL A 648 22.40 -0.30 7.54
N PHE A 649 22.68 0.90 7.02
CA PHE A 649 22.87 1.13 5.60
C PHE A 649 23.99 2.13 5.29
N ASP A 650 24.56 1.99 4.10
CA ASP A 650 25.53 2.91 3.50
C ASP A 650 24.77 4.08 2.83
N PRO A 651 24.84 5.32 3.36
CA PRO A 651 24.09 6.45 2.82
C PRO A 651 24.60 6.90 1.44
N ASP A 652 25.87 6.66 1.13
CA ASP A 652 26.48 7.09 -0.13
C ASP A 652 26.24 6.07 -1.25
N ARG A 653 25.96 4.79 -0.89
CA ARG A 653 25.73 3.70 -1.84
C ARG A 653 24.29 3.18 -1.95
N ILE A 654 23.37 3.63 -1.11
CA ILE A 654 21.95 3.21 -1.15
C ILE A 654 21.29 3.57 -2.51
N ILE A 655 20.81 2.56 -3.24
CA ILE A 655 20.22 2.76 -4.58
C ILE A 655 19.33 1.58 -5.00
N ASP A 656 18.20 1.88 -5.64
CA ASP A 656 17.33 0.92 -6.32
C ASP A 656 17.94 0.39 -7.63
N LYS A 657 17.62 -0.87 -7.96
CA LYS A 657 18.13 -1.56 -9.17
C LYS A 657 17.02 -2.06 -10.10
N GLY A 658 15.77 -2.06 -9.64
CA GLY A 658 14.63 -2.56 -10.40
C GLY A 658 14.23 -1.61 -11.52
N THR A 659 13.91 -2.17 -12.68
CA THR A 659 13.28 -1.46 -13.80
C THR A 659 11.95 -2.14 -14.14
N TYR A 660 11.11 -1.55 -14.99
CA TYR A 660 9.87 -2.21 -15.42
C TYR A 660 10.11 -3.48 -16.25
N GLN A 661 11.31 -3.64 -16.85
CA GLN A 661 11.70 -4.78 -17.66
C GLN A 661 12.47 -5.85 -16.87
N ASP A 662 13.25 -5.43 -15.87
CA ASP A 662 13.95 -6.29 -14.89
C ASP A 662 13.63 -5.79 -13.47
N PRO A 663 12.46 -6.14 -12.90
CA PRO A 663 11.97 -5.57 -11.64
C PRO A 663 12.45 -6.30 -10.38
N CYS A 664 12.77 -7.59 -10.47
CA CYS A 664 13.14 -8.46 -9.34
C CYS A 664 14.59 -8.25 -8.89
N ARG A 665 15.03 -6.99 -8.80
CA ARG A 665 16.40 -6.58 -8.53
C ARG A 665 16.49 -5.94 -7.15
N HIS A 666 17.02 -6.71 -6.19
CA HIS A 666 17.35 -6.21 -4.86
C HIS A 666 18.27 -4.97 -4.95
N PRO A 667 18.09 -3.98 -4.05
CA PRO A 667 18.88 -2.76 -4.04
C PRO A 667 20.29 -3.02 -3.49
N GLU A 668 21.18 -2.04 -3.70
CA GLU A 668 22.48 -1.99 -3.01
C GLU A 668 22.42 -1.00 -1.84
N GLY A 669 23.25 -1.22 -0.81
CA GLY A 669 23.49 -0.26 0.28
C GLY A 669 22.96 -0.66 1.66
N ILE A 670 21.97 -1.55 1.77
CA ILE A 670 21.57 -2.11 3.07
C ILE A 670 22.62 -3.15 3.52
N ILE A 671 23.17 -2.99 4.73
CA ILE A 671 24.29 -3.79 5.27
C ILE A 671 23.79 -4.80 6.31
N HIS A 672 22.96 -4.35 7.25
CA HIS A 672 22.38 -5.21 8.29
C HIS A 672 20.90 -4.91 8.46
N VAL A 673 20.12 -5.94 8.76
CA VAL A 673 18.74 -5.84 9.22
C VAL A 673 18.55 -6.77 10.41
N MET A 674 18.18 -6.18 11.53
CA MET A 674 17.88 -6.85 12.79
C MET A 674 16.40 -6.66 13.08
N VAL A 675 15.71 -7.75 13.41
CA VAL A 675 14.27 -7.79 13.68
C VAL A 675 14.09 -8.43 15.05
N ASN A 676 13.42 -7.73 15.99
CA ASN A 676 13.29 -8.14 17.39
C ASN A 676 14.61 -8.60 18.03
N GLY A 677 15.74 -7.96 17.69
CA GLY A 677 17.08 -8.25 18.21
C GLY A 677 17.87 -9.36 17.52
N VAL A 678 17.31 -10.02 16.51
CA VAL A 678 18.01 -11.08 15.74
C VAL A 678 18.37 -10.57 14.35
N PHE A 679 19.61 -10.77 13.89
CA PHE A 679 20.01 -10.45 12.52
C PHE A 679 19.28 -11.35 11.51
N ALA A 680 18.36 -10.79 10.75
CA ALA A 680 17.72 -11.43 9.58
C ALA A 680 18.55 -11.21 8.30
N MET A 681 19.27 -10.08 8.22
CA MET A 681 20.30 -9.83 7.21
C MET A 681 21.58 -9.28 7.86
N LYS A 682 22.75 -9.73 7.40
CA LYS A 682 24.06 -9.36 7.96
C LYS A 682 25.11 -9.32 6.85
N ASN A 683 25.92 -8.26 6.80
CA ASN A 683 26.92 -8.01 5.76
C ASN A 683 26.34 -8.08 4.32
N GLY A 684 25.09 -7.64 4.14
CA GLY A 684 24.35 -7.70 2.86
C GLY A 684 23.80 -9.08 2.47
N ALA A 685 23.95 -10.11 3.31
CA ALA A 685 23.47 -11.47 3.06
C ALA A 685 22.40 -11.89 4.08
N LEU A 686 21.36 -12.60 3.62
CA LEU A 686 20.32 -13.15 4.48
C LEU A 686 20.91 -14.22 5.41
N THR A 687 20.50 -14.23 6.68
CA THR A 687 20.97 -15.23 7.65
C THR A 687 20.14 -16.50 7.65
N GLY A 688 18.91 -16.43 7.13
CA GLY A 688 17.90 -17.49 7.24
C GLY A 688 17.11 -17.45 8.55
N GLU A 689 17.47 -16.57 9.49
CA GLU A 689 16.70 -16.37 10.72
C GLU A 689 15.37 -15.66 10.44
N ARG A 690 14.33 -16.12 11.13
CA ARG A 690 12.95 -15.61 11.00
C ARG A 690 12.37 -15.27 12.38
N PRO A 691 12.68 -14.09 12.90
CA PRO A 691 12.24 -13.59 14.22
C PRO A 691 11.00 -12.67 14.14
N GLY A 692 10.40 -12.54 12.95
CA GLY A 692 9.16 -11.82 12.71
C GLY A 692 7.97 -12.50 13.39
N ARG A 693 6.94 -11.71 13.68
CA ARG A 693 5.72 -12.11 14.39
C ARG A 693 4.53 -11.26 13.96
N ALA A 694 3.32 -11.74 14.23
CA ALA A 694 2.10 -10.97 14.09
C ALA A 694 1.98 -9.91 15.20
N LEU A 695 1.97 -8.63 14.82
CA LEU A 695 1.78 -7.50 15.72
C LEU A 695 0.27 -7.26 15.90
N ARG A 696 -0.25 -7.72 17.05
CA ARG A 696 -1.60 -7.43 17.52
C ARG A 696 -1.60 -6.07 18.22
N ARG A 697 -2.62 -5.26 17.98
CA ARG A 697 -2.82 -4.00 18.70
C ARG A 697 -3.27 -4.27 20.15
N SER A 698 -2.75 -3.49 21.10
CA SER A 698 -2.85 -3.71 22.56
C SER A 698 -3.53 -2.55 23.30
#